data_AF-A0A2N8N5N9-F1
#
_entry.id   AF-A0A2N8N5N9-F1
#
_cell.length_a   1.000
_cell.length_b   1.000
_cell.length_c   1.000
_cell.angle_alpha   90.00
_cell.angle_beta   90.00
_cell.angle_gamma   90.00
#
_symmetry.space_group_name_H-M   'P 1'
#
loop_
_entity.id
_entity.type
_entity.pdbx_description
1 polymer ?
#
loop_
_entity_poly.entity_id
_entity_poly.type
_entity_poly.pdbx_seq_one_letter_code
_entity_poly.pdbx_strand_id
1 'polypeptide(L)'
;MNIPFSNEYICGQNYDGAQKEPLLHNRGEEAMVRYEHSGIIGGLGRCGWETQKGWDQYAGKLADAPSYSTLIEKGVFPLIRQTFVYRPSNSDLTLDAGKRGNIIINTGGDFKSYNSDFKLHTKGNIIFRTREGDIDLRSPFIIDTLRGNMLFLAQLENLGDLAKIPVCGCREERNNVYLQDFRYVAGAGGGGSVFIGADNNIKLNYGGLANQGTRNDPFLSAPYKEDANGRPLRVGAGYRVQHYHSPMADFDYGECGGKYHCDLNSEENQAKDFILDFNGGANPIPSGGFAAVASDMIDVYKKFVYKGGNGSGMGAVPGTGTLHGENVTGYGLFMKAQGNKANWTTNILTEVPECPTPCTPTDCDSEGRGFAFLHNTVRMTFHSDALIQAENQRVLLEAPVIETFGVLKLDTKTNAGPNGSITFKADSLICHDKMIVLGDNVHISTWSGLPNDLPIIKLGYNRNTPPVMEYAYEDENGKIVECNKCVNHYKGKIYGPDEIPMDTTLVLFGPHTNDLWRFKRQPTLVIDHTILTFGSDSFDHVKGGEILDARFLVDTLKFRHQVELFTDKKHEREGHLELISERQTGSKDYAGLYTRHLHTEPIGACGNPTSELWIHDPAIDVTTSTTLGGFGIIYSDVHVENGGHLNAGFTSLRMHGQCYEQQAGTLTTKDLRLDAGAQLHFSVGTTLGLNGEYSDAVDVDRLTTYGSVDINIEIRPCEKMEKRCYPIIYYKSVSPNSLNNLKLTPRSVMIDGEEVPLNLVVSYTGVVYVCIGENVTPAPVHTVTMPETPGVTTTPGKGIWPVTANSAFRFKAVYSTPRPLVVRTNRKNREQKKTGDKPTQKISPVPTPKEEPYEVLAGVKNTNGEYEYLISNVQEEITLTFGPDYVSNELLAGTAVWSHGEMIYIRVTRADIASIYSVAGQLVRKIDLPEGDTSIPMRRGAYVITLKDGSVHKVFVK
;
A
#
# COMPACT_ATOMS: atom_id res chain seq x y z
N MET A 1 -32.88 -44.21 3.95
CA MET A 1 -31.75 -43.49 3.33
C MET A 1 -31.33 -44.33 2.12
N ASN A 2 -31.45 -43.82 0.90
CA ASN A 2 -30.91 -44.48 -0.30
C ASN A 2 -29.58 -43.80 -0.60
N ILE A 3 -28.47 -44.50 -0.43
CA ILE A 3 -27.11 -44.02 -0.75
C ILE A 3 -26.71 -44.70 -2.06
N PRO A 4 -26.70 -43.98 -3.21
CA PRO A 4 -26.33 -44.56 -4.48
C PRO A 4 -24.81 -44.60 -4.58
N PHE A 5 -24.22 -45.72 -4.14
CA PHE A 5 -22.82 -46.10 -4.41
C PHE A 5 -21.73 -45.22 -3.76
N SER A 6 -20.64 -45.84 -3.32
CA SER A 6 -19.46 -45.16 -2.75
C SER A 6 -18.20 -45.77 -3.36
N ASN A 7 -17.45 -45.03 -4.17
CA ASN A 7 -16.06 -45.39 -4.43
C ASN A 7 -15.17 -44.92 -3.28
N GLU A 8 -14.05 -45.60 -3.06
CA GLU A 8 -12.95 -45.02 -2.30
C GLU A 8 -12.17 -44.11 -3.26
N TYR A 9 -12.15 -42.80 -2.98
CA TYR A 9 -11.18 -41.88 -3.57
C TYR A 9 -10.40 -41.27 -2.42
N ILE A 10 -9.10 -41.56 -2.43
CA ILE A 10 -8.14 -40.96 -1.52
C ILE A 10 -7.12 -40.29 -2.43
N CYS A 11 -7.17 -38.97 -2.48
CA CYS A 11 -6.25 -38.24 -3.33
C CYS A 11 -4.78 -38.52 -2.94
N GLY A 12 -3.95 -38.75 -3.95
CA GLY A 12 -2.57 -39.25 -3.82
C GLY A 12 -2.43 -40.78 -3.81
N GLN A 13 -3.51 -41.56 -3.89
CA GLN A 13 -3.40 -43.01 -4.16
C GLN A 13 -3.33 -43.30 -5.67
N ASN A 14 -2.40 -44.18 -6.07
CA ASN A 14 -2.32 -44.68 -7.43
C ASN A 14 -3.44 -45.70 -7.65
N TYR A 15 -4.52 -45.28 -8.30
CA TYR A 15 -5.47 -46.20 -8.91
C TYR A 15 -4.94 -46.50 -10.32
N ASP A 16 -4.48 -47.74 -10.55
CA ASP A 16 -4.09 -48.31 -11.86
C ASP A 16 -2.64 -48.09 -12.36
N GLY A 17 -1.67 -47.80 -11.50
CA GLY A 17 -0.25 -47.81 -11.87
C GLY A 17 0.18 -46.72 -12.87
N ALA A 18 -0.74 -45.83 -13.24
CA ALA A 18 -0.46 -44.56 -13.90
C ALA A 18 -0.04 -43.49 -12.87
N GLN A 19 0.50 -42.38 -13.36
CA GLN A 19 1.14 -41.32 -12.57
C GLN A 19 0.34 -40.86 -11.34
N LYS A 20 1.06 -40.40 -10.32
CA LYS A 20 0.55 -39.75 -9.09
C LYS A 20 -0.67 -38.87 -9.44
N GLU A 21 -1.85 -39.21 -8.92
CA GLU A 21 -3.08 -38.41 -9.10
C GLU A 21 -2.81 -36.92 -8.81
N PRO A 22 -3.43 -35.99 -9.55
CA PRO A 22 -3.18 -34.56 -9.41
C PRO A 22 -3.58 -34.04 -8.03
N LEU A 23 -2.90 -32.98 -7.57
CA LEU A 23 -3.25 -32.26 -6.34
C LEU A 23 -4.71 -31.80 -6.36
N LEU A 24 -5.35 -31.59 -5.21
CA LEU A 24 -6.77 -31.26 -5.12
C LEU A 24 -7.09 -29.95 -5.86
N HIS A 25 -6.18 -28.99 -5.83
CA HIS A 25 -6.33 -27.73 -6.58
C HIS A 25 -6.15 -27.86 -8.10
N ASN A 26 -5.59 -28.96 -8.59
CA ASN A 26 -5.33 -29.24 -10.02
C ASN A 26 -6.19 -30.38 -10.58
N ARG A 27 -7.27 -30.75 -9.88
CA ARG A 27 -8.13 -31.87 -10.31
C ARG A 27 -8.73 -31.60 -11.69
N GLY A 28 -8.18 -32.29 -12.69
CA GLY A 28 -8.74 -32.35 -14.04
C GLY A 28 -10.01 -33.20 -14.09
N GLU A 29 -10.63 -33.25 -15.27
CA GLU A 29 -11.95 -33.85 -15.52
C GLU A 29 -12.16 -35.22 -14.87
N GLU A 30 -11.24 -36.19 -15.03
CA GLU A 30 -11.40 -37.54 -14.45
C GLU A 30 -11.28 -37.55 -12.92
N ALA A 31 -10.29 -36.82 -12.37
CA ALA A 31 -10.11 -36.72 -10.93
C ALA A 31 -11.29 -36.02 -10.24
N MET A 32 -11.90 -35.03 -10.90
CA MET A 32 -13.15 -34.42 -10.43
C MET A 32 -14.31 -35.40 -10.42
N VAL A 33 -14.49 -36.21 -11.47
CA VAL A 33 -15.55 -37.25 -11.47
C VAL A 33 -15.34 -38.23 -10.32
N ARG A 34 -14.10 -38.64 -10.02
CA ARG A 34 -13.79 -39.51 -8.89
C ARG A 34 -14.12 -38.85 -7.54
N TYR A 35 -13.77 -37.57 -7.38
CA TYR A 35 -14.11 -36.80 -6.17
C TYR A 35 -15.62 -36.74 -5.94
N GLU A 36 -16.40 -36.38 -6.98
CA GLU A 36 -17.87 -36.28 -6.96
C GLU A 36 -18.55 -37.61 -6.65
N HIS A 37 -17.88 -38.73 -6.90
CA HIS A 37 -18.42 -40.08 -6.78
C HIS A 37 -17.76 -40.94 -5.68
N SER A 38 -17.10 -40.29 -4.71
CA SER A 38 -16.46 -40.96 -3.57
C SER A 38 -17.09 -40.67 -2.22
N GLY A 39 -17.17 -41.70 -1.37
CA GLY A 39 -17.74 -41.62 -0.02
C GLY A 39 -19.27 -41.58 0.01
N ILE A 40 -19.86 -40.75 0.88
CA ILE A 40 -21.32 -40.64 1.02
C ILE A 40 -21.83 -39.51 0.13
N ILE A 41 -22.57 -39.87 -0.91
CA ILE A 41 -23.12 -38.90 -1.85
C ILE A 41 -24.62 -38.90 -1.76
N GLY A 42 -25.17 -37.70 -1.76
CA GLY A 42 -26.57 -37.49 -1.98
C GLY A 42 -26.80 -36.61 -3.22
N GLY A 43 -27.67 -37.09 -4.11
CA GLY A 43 -27.93 -36.49 -5.43
C GLY A 43 -27.10 -37.16 -6.53
N LEU A 44 -27.42 -36.82 -7.79
CA LEU A 44 -26.53 -37.10 -8.94
C LEU A 44 -25.47 -35.98 -9.00
N GLY A 45 -24.59 -35.93 -9.99
CA GLY A 45 -23.53 -34.93 -10.10
C GLY A 45 -23.95 -33.46 -9.84
N ARG A 46 -22.95 -32.58 -9.74
CA ARG A 46 -23.09 -31.16 -9.36
C ARG A 46 -24.35 -30.46 -9.93
N CYS A 47 -25.06 -29.70 -9.08
CA CYS A 47 -26.35 -29.05 -9.42
C CYS A 47 -27.46 -30.01 -9.89
N GLY A 48 -27.37 -31.29 -9.55
CA GLY A 48 -28.27 -32.31 -10.06
C GLY A 48 -28.03 -32.69 -11.52
N TRP A 49 -26.92 -32.24 -12.13
CA TRP A 49 -26.50 -32.63 -13.47
C TRP A 49 -25.40 -33.68 -13.41
N GLU A 50 -25.62 -34.81 -14.09
CA GLU A 50 -24.57 -35.79 -14.28
C GLU A 50 -23.86 -35.58 -15.63
N THR A 51 -22.57 -35.94 -15.70
CA THR A 51 -21.81 -36.02 -16.96
C THR A 51 -21.94 -37.40 -17.60
N GLN A 52 -21.85 -37.51 -18.93
CA GLN A 52 -21.81 -38.81 -19.61
C GLN A 52 -20.73 -39.73 -19.02
N LYS A 53 -19.52 -39.20 -18.79
CA LYS A 53 -18.40 -39.95 -18.19
C LYS A 53 -18.71 -40.46 -16.79
N GLY A 54 -19.28 -39.60 -15.93
CA GLY A 54 -19.69 -40.00 -14.58
C GLY A 54 -20.77 -41.08 -14.63
N TRP A 55 -21.84 -40.86 -15.41
CA TRP A 55 -22.91 -41.84 -15.59
C TRP A 55 -22.37 -43.21 -16.03
N ASP A 56 -21.49 -43.25 -17.02
CA ASP A 56 -20.87 -44.49 -17.50
C ASP A 56 -19.97 -45.14 -16.45
N GLN A 57 -19.35 -44.35 -15.56
CA GLN A 57 -18.48 -44.85 -14.51
C GLN A 57 -19.22 -45.57 -13.39
N TYR A 58 -20.41 -45.09 -12.98
CA TYR A 58 -21.19 -45.70 -11.89
C TYR A 58 -22.45 -46.42 -12.37
N ALA A 59 -23.33 -45.77 -13.12
CA ALA A 59 -24.63 -46.33 -13.50
C ALA A 59 -24.53 -47.22 -14.74
N GLY A 60 -23.72 -46.85 -15.73
CA GLY A 60 -23.49 -47.64 -16.95
C GLY A 60 -22.91 -49.04 -16.70
N LYS A 61 -22.47 -49.34 -15.47
CA LYS A 61 -21.98 -50.65 -15.02
C LYS A 61 -23.04 -51.48 -14.28
N LEU A 62 -24.19 -50.90 -13.94
CA LEU A 62 -25.30 -51.61 -13.30
C LEU A 62 -26.17 -52.28 -14.37
N ALA A 63 -26.64 -53.50 -14.07
CA ALA A 63 -27.61 -54.17 -14.92
C ALA A 63 -28.89 -53.32 -15.03
N ASP A 64 -29.42 -53.21 -16.26
CA ASP A 64 -30.64 -52.47 -16.59
C ASP A 64 -30.59 -50.94 -16.33
N ALA A 65 -29.41 -50.36 -16.14
CA ALA A 65 -29.28 -48.91 -16.10
C ALA A 65 -29.61 -48.29 -17.48
N PRO A 66 -30.44 -47.24 -17.53
CA PRO A 66 -30.72 -46.53 -18.78
C PRO A 66 -29.44 -45.89 -19.31
N SER A 67 -29.31 -45.82 -20.64
CA SER A 67 -28.21 -45.06 -21.25
C SER A 67 -28.35 -43.58 -20.92
N TYR A 68 -27.22 -42.87 -20.84
CA TYR A 68 -27.22 -41.44 -20.55
C TYR A 68 -28.04 -40.65 -21.58
N SER A 69 -27.98 -40.99 -22.88
CA SER A 69 -28.80 -40.35 -23.92
C SER A 69 -30.29 -40.51 -23.65
N THR A 70 -30.72 -41.69 -23.18
CA THR A 70 -32.13 -41.92 -22.77
C THR A 70 -32.55 -41.04 -21.60
N LEU A 71 -31.65 -40.73 -20.66
CA LEU A 71 -31.95 -39.84 -19.53
C LEU A 71 -32.08 -38.38 -19.96
N ILE A 72 -31.23 -37.95 -20.90
CA ILE A 72 -31.31 -36.61 -21.52
C ILE A 72 -32.62 -36.48 -22.30
N GLU A 73 -32.97 -37.45 -23.15
CA GLU A 73 -34.23 -37.45 -23.91
C GLU A 73 -35.47 -37.41 -23.01
N LYS A 74 -35.41 -38.06 -21.86
CA LYS A 74 -36.50 -38.06 -20.87
C LYS A 74 -36.51 -36.83 -19.95
N GLY A 75 -35.58 -35.89 -20.11
CA GLY A 75 -35.47 -34.70 -19.28
C GLY A 75 -35.26 -35.01 -17.80
N VAL A 76 -34.51 -36.08 -17.49
CA VAL A 76 -34.24 -36.49 -16.10
C VAL A 76 -33.30 -35.50 -15.41
N PHE A 77 -32.36 -34.91 -16.16
CA PHE A 77 -31.44 -33.90 -15.68
C PHE A 77 -31.94 -32.48 -16.04
N PRO A 78 -31.82 -31.49 -15.14
CA PRO A 78 -31.27 -31.61 -13.78
C PRO A 78 -32.24 -32.29 -12.80
N LEU A 79 -31.69 -33.11 -11.91
CA LEU A 79 -32.44 -33.67 -10.78
C LEU A 79 -32.60 -32.61 -9.69
N ILE A 80 -33.67 -31.83 -9.76
CA ILE A 80 -33.94 -30.68 -8.86
C ILE A 80 -34.56 -31.04 -7.49
N ARG A 81 -34.68 -32.33 -7.15
CA ARG A 81 -35.21 -32.72 -5.83
C ARG A 81 -34.14 -32.54 -4.76
N GLN A 82 -34.53 -31.98 -3.62
CA GLN A 82 -33.65 -31.94 -2.45
C GLN A 82 -33.17 -33.34 -2.10
N THR A 83 -31.86 -33.46 -1.98
CA THR A 83 -31.18 -34.71 -1.69
C THR A 83 -31.52 -35.21 -0.30
N PHE A 84 -31.60 -34.30 0.67
CA PHE A 84 -31.69 -34.65 2.07
C PHE A 84 -32.89 -34.00 2.76
N VAL A 85 -33.90 -34.80 3.10
CA VAL A 85 -35.05 -34.34 3.88
C VAL A 85 -35.05 -35.05 5.22
N TYR A 86 -34.94 -34.27 6.30
CA TYR A 86 -34.96 -34.78 7.67
C TYR A 86 -36.15 -34.24 8.43
N ARG A 87 -36.87 -35.14 9.11
CA ARG A 87 -38.05 -34.83 9.93
C ARG A 87 -37.70 -34.94 11.41
N PRO A 88 -38.50 -34.34 12.31
CA PRO A 88 -38.15 -34.31 13.72
C PRO A 88 -37.99 -35.70 14.32
N SER A 89 -36.90 -35.89 15.06
CA SER A 89 -36.55 -37.16 15.71
C SER A 89 -35.89 -36.93 17.07
N ASN A 90 -36.10 -37.86 17.99
CA ASN A 90 -35.38 -37.86 19.28
C ASN A 90 -34.01 -38.55 19.21
N SER A 91 -33.69 -39.21 18.09
CA SER A 91 -32.45 -39.96 17.91
C SER A 91 -31.42 -39.17 17.12
N ASP A 92 -30.15 -39.49 17.33
CA ASP A 92 -29.04 -38.93 16.57
C ASP A 92 -29.04 -39.46 15.12
N LEU A 93 -28.64 -38.61 14.18
CA LEU A 93 -28.35 -38.93 12.80
C LEU A 93 -26.84 -38.81 12.59
N THR A 94 -26.19 -39.86 12.11
CA THR A 94 -24.75 -39.84 11.83
C THR A 94 -24.49 -40.30 10.39
N LEU A 95 -23.82 -39.44 9.63
CA LEU A 95 -23.23 -39.73 8.32
C LEU A 95 -21.72 -39.81 8.51
N ASP A 96 -21.20 -41.01 8.63
CA ASP A 96 -19.77 -41.26 8.84
C ASP A 96 -19.19 -41.98 7.62
N ALA A 97 -18.35 -41.27 6.84
CA ALA A 97 -17.67 -41.82 5.67
C ALA A 97 -16.39 -42.61 6.03
N GLY A 98 -15.99 -42.64 7.29
CA GLY A 98 -14.77 -43.31 7.77
C GLY A 98 -13.54 -42.76 7.04
N LYS A 99 -12.76 -43.66 6.45
CA LYS A 99 -11.62 -43.34 5.57
C LYS A 99 -11.97 -43.43 4.08
N ARG A 100 -13.25 -43.66 3.75
CA ARG A 100 -13.70 -44.03 2.39
C ARG A 100 -13.89 -42.84 1.45
N GLY A 101 -13.63 -41.61 1.90
CA GLY A 101 -13.67 -40.41 1.07
C GLY A 101 -14.61 -39.33 1.59
N ASN A 102 -15.26 -38.63 0.67
CA ASN A 102 -15.96 -37.38 0.92
C ASN A 102 -17.40 -37.60 1.46
N ILE A 103 -18.02 -36.53 1.96
CA ILE A 103 -19.46 -36.44 2.13
C ILE A 103 -19.96 -35.29 1.26
N ILE A 104 -20.66 -35.59 0.17
CA ILE A 104 -21.11 -34.60 -0.81
C ILE A 104 -22.64 -34.62 -0.89
N ILE A 105 -23.27 -33.46 -0.73
CA ILE A 105 -24.72 -33.28 -0.89
C ILE A 105 -24.93 -32.30 -2.04
N ASN A 106 -25.28 -32.81 -3.23
CA ASN A 106 -25.27 -32.03 -4.46
C ASN A 106 -26.49 -31.14 -4.69
N THR A 107 -27.64 -31.44 -4.07
CA THR A 107 -28.90 -30.70 -4.28
C THR A 107 -29.54 -30.23 -2.96
N GLY A 108 -28.72 -29.98 -1.94
CA GLY A 108 -29.14 -29.35 -0.70
C GLY A 108 -29.99 -30.24 0.21
N GLY A 109 -30.47 -29.64 1.30
CA GLY A 109 -31.28 -30.34 2.28
C GLY A 109 -32.21 -29.41 3.07
N ASP A 110 -33.36 -29.95 3.45
CA ASP A 110 -34.35 -29.30 4.31
C ASP A 110 -34.52 -30.10 5.61
N PHE A 111 -34.09 -29.48 6.70
CA PHE A 111 -34.22 -30.00 8.05
C PHE A 111 -35.34 -29.27 8.76
N LYS A 112 -36.55 -29.82 8.61
CA LYS A 112 -37.69 -29.42 9.42
C LYS A 112 -37.52 -30.00 10.81
N SER A 113 -36.82 -29.28 11.66
CA SER A 113 -36.48 -29.79 12.99
C SER A 113 -37.61 -29.58 14.01
N TYR A 114 -38.62 -28.77 13.68
CA TYR A 114 -39.88 -28.65 14.42
C TYR A 114 -41.06 -29.10 13.57
N ASN A 115 -41.93 -29.92 14.16
CA ASN A 115 -43.24 -30.25 13.60
C ASN A 115 -44.30 -29.56 14.45
N SER A 116 -45.01 -28.59 13.86
CA SER A 116 -46.07 -27.81 14.50
C SER A 116 -47.26 -28.64 14.95
N ASP A 117 -47.62 -29.64 14.16
CA ASP A 117 -48.83 -30.46 14.36
C ASP A 117 -48.67 -31.37 15.57
N PHE A 118 -47.45 -31.87 15.81
CA PHE A 118 -47.12 -32.74 16.94
C PHE A 118 -46.36 -32.04 18.07
N LYS A 119 -46.02 -30.75 17.92
CA LYS A 119 -45.17 -29.98 18.85
C LYS A 119 -43.85 -30.69 19.19
N LEU A 120 -43.28 -31.40 18.22
CA LEU A 120 -42.05 -32.19 18.40
C LEU A 120 -40.86 -31.44 17.81
N HIS A 121 -39.81 -31.32 18.61
CA HIS A 121 -38.51 -30.85 18.14
C HIS A 121 -37.54 -32.02 17.96
N THR A 122 -36.60 -31.87 17.04
CA THR A 122 -35.43 -32.74 16.95
C THR A 122 -34.55 -32.53 18.17
N LYS A 123 -34.43 -33.56 19.00
CA LYS A 123 -33.57 -33.55 20.20
C LYS A 123 -32.21 -34.21 19.97
N GLY A 124 -32.14 -35.13 19.01
CA GLY A 124 -30.89 -35.82 18.66
C GLY A 124 -29.93 -34.92 17.88
N ASN A 125 -28.65 -35.29 17.92
CA ASN A 125 -27.59 -34.62 17.18
C ASN A 125 -27.56 -35.05 15.70
N ILE A 126 -27.03 -34.18 14.84
CA ILE A 126 -26.78 -34.47 13.43
C ILE A 126 -25.27 -34.37 13.21
N ILE A 127 -24.63 -35.48 12.82
CA ILE A 127 -23.17 -35.59 12.77
C ILE A 127 -22.74 -36.01 11.37
N PHE A 128 -21.90 -35.22 10.72
CA PHE A 128 -21.19 -35.52 9.48
C PHE A 128 -19.71 -35.71 9.83
N ARG A 129 -19.13 -36.87 9.52
CA ARG A 129 -17.75 -37.18 9.90
C ARG A 129 -17.00 -37.92 8.80
N THR A 130 -15.77 -37.49 8.53
CA THR A 130 -14.80 -38.17 7.65
C THR A 130 -13.39 -37.99 8.19
N ARG A 131 -12.48 -38.93 7.91
CA ARG A 131 -11.07 -38.86 8.31
C ARG A 131 -10.10 -38.56 7.17
N GLU A 132 -10.51 -38.79 5.92
CA GLU A 132 -9.61 -38.70 4.76
C GLU A 132 -10.27 -38.10 3.51
N GLY A 133 -11.40 -37.41 3.66
CA GLY A 133 -12.11 -36.73 2.58
C GLY A 133 -12.74 -35.41 3.03
N ASP A 134 -13.32 -34.70 2.09
CA ASP A 134 -13.96 -33.40 2.31
C ASP A 134 -15.45 -33.57 2.66
N ILE A 135 -16.03 -32.58 3.34
CA ILE A 135 -17.48 -32.43 3.49
C ILE A 135 -17.91 -31.26 2.61
N ASP A 136 -18.74 -31.51 1.60
CA ASP A 136 -19.16 -30.51 0.61
C ASP A 136 -20.69 -30.51 0.50
N LEU A 137 -21.32 -29.56 1.18
CA LEU A 137 -22.76 -29.35 1.12
C LEU A 137 -23.07 -28.24 0.11
N ARG A 138 -23.75 -28.61 -0.96
CA ARG A 138 -24.10 -27.71 -2.08
C ARG A 138 -25.59 -27.46 -2.09
N SER A 139 -25.98 -26.35 -2.73
CA SER A 139 -27.35 -25.83 -2.71
C SER A 139 -27.84 -25.43 -1.31
N PRO A 140 -28.94 -24.65 -1.17
CA PRO A 140 -29.44 -24.22 0.12
C PRO A 140 -29.61 -25.40 1.06
N PHE A 141 -28.98 -25.28 2.23
CA PHE A 141 -29.10 -26.24 3.31
C PHE A 141 -29.72 -25.54 4.51
N ILE A 142 -31.01 -25.80 4.73
CA ILE A 142 -31.84 -25.02 5.66
C ILE A 142 -32.12 -25.84 6.90
N ILE A 143 -31.88 -25.24 8.06
CA ILE A 143 -32.12 -25.83 9.37
C ILE A 143 -32.85 -24.84 10.27
N ASP A 144 -34.08 -25.18 10.64
CA ASP A 144 -34.91 -24.33 11.48
C ASP A 144 -35.16 -24.99 12.84
N THR A 145 -34.82 -24.32 13.94
CA THR A 145 -35.25 -24.57 15.34
C THR A 145 -34.74 -25.86 16.02
N LEU A 146 -33.49 -26.25 15.74
CA LEU A 146 -32.86 -27.47 16.26
C LEU A 146 -32.66 -27.40 17.79
N ARG A 147 -33.06 -28.45 18.54
CA ARG A 147 -32.72 -28.57 19.98
C ARG A 147 -31.43 -29.37 20.21
N GLY A 148 -31.17 -30.39 19.39
CA GLY A 148 -29.90 -31.11 19.37
C GLY A 148 -28.78 -30.30 18.72
N ASN A 149 -27.58 -30.86 18.60
CA ASN A 149 -26.45 -30.17 17.97
C ASN A 149 -26.19 -30.66 16.55
N MET A 150 -25.51 -29.85 15.75
CA MET A 150 -24.99 -30.25 14.44
C MET A 150 -23.46 -30.21 14.45
N LEU A 151 -22.82 -31.25 13.93
CA LEU A 151 -21.37 -31.37 13.85
C LEU A 151 -20.96 -31.75 12.43
N PHE A 152 -20.09 -30.93 11.84
CA PHE A 152 -19.32 -31.26 10.65
C PHE A 152 -17.86 -31.46 11.05
N LEU A 153 -17.32 -32.64 10.81
CA LEU A 153 -15.99 -33.00 11.28
C LEU A 153 -15.21 -33.74 10.18
N ALA A 154 -14.46 -32.98 9.38
CA ALA A 154 -13.48 -33.50 8.44
C ALA A 154 -12.11 -33.48 9.10
N GLN A 155 -11.80 -34.53 9.85
CA GLN A 155 -10.62 -34.54 10.71
C GLN A 155 -9.99 -35.93 10.86
N LEU A 156 -8.65 -35.98 10.92
CA LEU A 156 -7.90 -37.18 11.28
C LEU A 156 -8.34 -37.75 12.64
N GLU A 157 -8.27 -39.07 12.77
CA GLU A 157 -8.60 -39.73 14.04
C GLU A 157 -7.67 -39.28 15.19
N ASN A 158 -6.40 -38.99 14.88
CA ASN A 158 -5.41 -38.46 15.81
C ASN A 158 -4.91 -37.08 15.34
N LEU A 159 -5.27 -36.03 16.08
CA LEU A 159 -4.85 -34.65 15.80
C LEU A 159 -3.32 -34.46 15.85
N GLY A 160 -2.60 -35.28 16.64
CA GLY A 160 -1.14 -35.22 16.69
C GLY A 160 -0.45 -35.59 15.37
N ASP A 161 -1.17 -36.17 14.41
CA ASP A 161 -0.65 -36.48 13.08
C ASP A 161 -0.70 -35.27 12.12
N LEU A 162 -1.37 -34.17 12.47
CA LEU A 162 -1.41 -32.93 11.67
C LEU A 162 -0.02 -32.32 11.51
N ALA A 163 0.76 -32.28 12.59
CA ALA A 163 2.15 -31.80 12.58
C ALA A 163 3.10 -32.64 11.72
N LYS A 164 2.63 -33.75 11.13
CA LYS A 164 3.40 -34.62 10.22
C LYS A 164 3.01 -34.42 8.76
N ILE A 165 2.07 -33.52 8.46
CA ILE A 165 1.62 -33.24 7.09
C ILE A 165 2.53 -32.13 6.52
N PRO A 166 3.40 -32.45 5.54
CA PRO A 166 4.29 -31.46 4.94
C PRO A 166 3.58 -30.61 3.90
N VAL A 167 4.24 -29.52 3.47
CA VAL A 167 3.89 -28.76 2.26
C VAL A 167 3.94 -29.68 1.03
N CYS A 168 3.20 -29.33 -0.02
CA CYS A 168 3.30 -29.89 -1.37
C CYS A 168 2.80 -31.33 -1.51
N GLY A 169 1.64 -31.64 -0.95
CA GLY A 169 1.02 -32.94 -1.15
C GLY A 169 -0.47 -32.96 -0.94
N CYS A 170 -1.15 -33.94 -1.51
CA CYS A 170 -2.61 -34.02 -1.38
C CYS A 170 -3.10 -34.15 0.09
N ARG A 171 -2.29 -34.71 0.98
CA ARG A 171 -2.62 -34.76 2.41
C ARG A 171 -2.67 -33.37 3.06
N GLU A 172 -1.95 -32.41 2.51
CA GLU A 172 -2.04 -30.98 2.88
C GLU A 172 -3.43 -30.45 2.54
N GLU A 173 -3.94 -30.78 1.36
CA GLU A 173 -5.08 -30.08 0.76
C GLU A 173 -6.45 -30.67 1.12
N ARG A 174 -6.52 -31.84 1.77
CA ARG A 174 -7.77 -32.60 2.03
C ARG A 174 -8.38 -32.30 3.39
N ASN A 175 -9.55 -32.88 3.67
CA ASN A 175 -10.29 -32.74 4.94
C ASN A 175 -10.79 -31.30 5.16
N ASN A 176 -11.40 -30.77 4.11
CA ASN A 176 -12.07 -29.48 4.10
C ASN A 176 -13.55 -29.61 4.45
N VAL A 177 -14.17 -28.50 4.87
CA VAL A 177 -15.61 -28.37 5.01
C VAL A 177 -16.12 -27.18 4.19
N TYR A 178 -16.95 -27.45 3.19
CA TYR A 178 -17.54 -26.47 2.31
C TYR A 178 -19.06 -26.49 2.49
N LEU A 179 -19.61 -25.37 2.95
CA LEU A 179 -21.05 -25.20 3.17
C LEU A 179 -21.57 -24.09 2.27
N GLN A 180 -22.18 -24.47 1.15
CA GLN A 180 -22.84 -23.56 0.23
C GLN A 180 -24.21 -23.13 0.77
N ASP A 181 -24.49 -21.83 0.76
CA ASP A 181 -25.81 -21.27 1.09
C ASP A 181 -26.45 -21.86 2.37
N PHE A 182 -25.65 -22.02 3.43
CA PHE A 182 -26.08 -22.60 4.68
C PHE A 182 -26.90 -21.60 5.51
N ARG A 183 -28.04 -22.05 6.04
CA ARG A 183 -28.90 -21.26 6.91
C ARG A 183 -29.23 -22.02 8.19
N TYR A 184 -28.99 -21.34 9.31
CA TYR A 184 -29.41 -21.80 10.63
C TYR A 184 -30.25 -20.75 11.32
N VAL A 185 -31.45 -21.13 11.77
CA VAL A 185 -32.31 -20.27 12.60
C VAL A 185 -32.56 -20.95 13.93
N ALA A 186 -32.08 -20.33 15.01
CA ALA A 186 -32.42 -20.75 16.36
C ALA A 186 -33.86 -20.33 16.72
N GLY A 187 -34.56 -21.10 17.55
CA GLY A 187 -36.00 -20.95 17.77
C GLY A 187 -36.44 -20.99 19.22
N ALA A 188 -37.64 -20.48 19.50
CA ALA A 188 -38.23 -20.51 20.84
C ALA A 188 -38.30 -21.95 21.39
N GLY A 189 -37.63 -22.19 22.52
CA GLY A 189 -37.54 -23.52 23.14
C GLY A 189 -36.47 -24.45 22.56
N GLY A 190 -35.65 -24.01 21.59
CA GLY A 190 -34.54 -24.80 21.03
C GLY A 190 -33.32 -23.99 20.61
N GLY A 191 -32.16 -24.44 21.10
CA GLY A 191 -30.89 -23.73 21.08
C GLY A 191 -29.72 -24.69 20.85
N GLY A 192 -29.82 -25.48 19.79
CA GLY A 192 -28.76 -26.35 19.31
C GLY A 192 -27.52 -25.56 18.92
N SER A 193 -26.36 -26.18 19.03
CA SER A 193 -25.09 -25.60 18.56
C SER A 193 -24.69 -26.19 17.21
N VAL A 194 -24.04 -25.38 16.38
CA VAL A 194 -23.41 -25.84 15.12
C VAL A 194 -21.90 -25.82 15.29
N PHE A 195 -21.26 -26.94 15.00
CA PHE A 195 -19.83 -27.16 15.16
C PHE A 195 -19.22 -27.57 13.81
N ILE A 196 -18.11 -26.93 13.42
CA ILE A 196 -17.38 -27.23 12.18
C ILE A 196 -15.90 -27.42 12.51
N GLY A 197 -15.35 -28.60 12.23
CA GLY A 197 -13.93 -28.93 12.42
C GLY A 197 -13.31 -29.43 11.12
N ALA A 198 -12.16 -28.88 10.73
CA ALA A 198 -11.45 -29.24 9.51
C ALA A 198 -9.93 -29.32 9.72
N ASP A 199 -9.28 -30.36 9.20
CA ASP A 199 -7.81 -30.41 9.15
C ASP A 199 -7.21 -29.47 8.09
N ASN A 200 -8.02 -28.91 7.20
CA ASN A 200 -7.54 -27.94 6.22
C ASN A 200 -8.40 -26.68 6.25
N ASN A 201 -9.33 -26.50 5.30
CA ASN A 201 -10.09 -25.25 5.16
C ASN A 201 -11.58 -25.42 5.50
N ILE A 202 -12.19 -24.35 5.99
CA ILE A 202 -13.65 -24.19 6.13
C ILE A 202 -14.10 -23.05 5.22
N LYS A 203 -15.10 -23.29 4.37
CA LYS A 203 -15.74 -22.25 3.55
C LYS A 203 -17.23 -22.18 3.78
N LEU A 204 -17.73 -20.98 4.06
CA LEU A 204 -19.12 -20.75 4.44
C LEU A 204 -19.80 -19.79 3.46
N ASN A 205 -20.98 -20.20 3.01
CA ASN A 205 -21.94 -19.40 2.24
C ASN A 205 -21.38 -18.81 0.94
N TYR A 206 -20.72 -19.62 0.11
CA TYR A 206 -20.21 -19.20 -1.21
C TYR A 206 -21.25 -19.36 -2.34
N GLY A 207 -21.16 -18.55 -3.41
CA GLY A 207 -22.05 -18.61 -4.58
C GLY A 207 -21.62 -19.61 -5.67
N GLY A 208 -20.33 -20.00 -5.69
CA GLY A 208 -19.71 -20.96 -6.63
C GLY A 208 -18.41 -20.43 -7.22
N LEU A 209 -17.29 -21.17 -7.16
CA LEU A 209 -15.95 -20.66 -7.53
C LEU A 209 -15.57 -20.91 -8.99
N ALA A 210 -14.48 -20.32 -9.47
CA ALA A 210 -13.86 -20.71 -10.75
C ALA A 210 -13.26 -22.12 -10.67
N ASN A 211 -12.76 -22.65 -11.78
CA ASN A 211 -11.90 -23.83 -11.85
C ASN A 211 -10.43 -23.52 -11.52
N GLN A 212 -10.18 -22.42 -10.83
CA GLN A 212 -8.89 -22.01 -10.33
C GLN A 212 -8.85 -22.24 -8.82
N GLY A 213 -8.08 -23.22 -8.38
CA GLY A 213 -7.78 -23.50 -6.98
C GLY A 213 -6.30 -23.24 -6.76
N THR A 214 -5.93 -22.97 -5.52
CA THR A 214 -4.53 -22.84 -5.12
C THR A 214 -4.16 -23.96 -4.16
N ARG A 215 -2.86 -24.21 -3.96
CA ARG A 215 -2.40 -25.18 -2.94
C ARG A 215 -2.98 -24.88 -1.55
N ASN A 216 -3.03 -23.61 -1.20
CA ASN A 216 -3.53 -23.17 0.10
C ASN A 216 -5.08 -23.13 0.14
N ASP A 217 -5.72 -23.06 -1.02
CA ASP A 217 -7.17 -23.06 -1.18
C ASP A 217 -7.61 -23.92 -2.38
N PRO A 218 -7.71 -25.25 -2.20
CA PRO A 218 -7.90 -26.22 -3.28
C PRO A 218 -9.36 -26.37 -3.72
N PHE A 219 -10.26 -25.51 -3.25
CA PHE A 219 -11.69 -25.64 -3.54
C PHE A 219 -12.00 -25.21 -4.98
N LEU A 220 -12.40 -26.16 -5.80
CA LEU A 220 -12.81 -25.96 -7.19
C LEU A 220 -14.30 -26.18 -7.33
N SER A 221 -14.96 -25.33 -8.11
CA SER A 221 -16.34 -25.63 -8.52
C SER A 221 -16.37 -26.43 -9.83
N ALA A 222 -15.44 -26.18 -10.76
CA ALA A 222 -15.39 -26.82 -12.07
C ALA A 222 -14.03 -27.52 -12.29
N PRO A 223 -13.93 -28.46 -13.24
CA PRO A 223 -12.67 -29.13 -13.55
C PRO A 223 -11.56 -28.15 -13.94
N TYR A 224 -10.38 -28.36 -13.38
CA TYR A 224 -9.19 -27.58 -13.71
C TYR A 224 -8.89 -27.69 -15.21
N LYS A 225 -8.62 -26.55 -15.85
CA LYS A 225 -8.30 -26.42 -17.28
C LYS A 225 -7.33 -25.26 -17.48
N GLU A 226 -6.49 -25.37 -18.51
CA GLU A 226 -5.52 -24.34 -18.91
C GLU A 226 -5.76 -23.88 -20.35
N ASP A 227 -5.31 -22.66 -20.67
CA ASP A 227 -5.24 -22.13 -22.03
C ASP A 227 -4.12 -22.79 -22.84
N ALA A 228 -4.01 -22.44 -24.13
CA ALA A 228 -2.96 -22.96 -25.00
C ALA A 228 -1.52 -22.58 -24.55
N ASN A 229 -1.36 -21.61 -23.64
CA ASN A 229 -0.09 -21.17 -23.09
C ASN A 229 0.19 -21.77 -21.69
N GLY A 230 -0.64 -22.71 -21.21
CA GLY A 230 -0.50 -23.34 -19.89
C GLY A 230 -0.95 -22.45 -18.73
N ARG A 231 -1.77 -21.42 -18.97
CA ARG A 231 -2.32 -20.57 -17.91
C ARG A 231 -3.66 -21.14 -17.45
N PRO A 232 -3.94 -21.23 -16.13
CA PRO A 232 -5.25 -21.64 -15.65
C PRO A 232 -6.36 -20.80 -16.29
N LEU A 233 -7.35 -21.46 -16.87
CA LEU A 233 -8.58 -20.80 -17.32
C LEU A 233 -9.37 -20.33 -16.10
N ARG A 234 -10.21 -19.32 -16.29
CA ARG A 234 -11.10 -18.80 -15.23
C ARG A 234 -12.55 -19.08 -15.57
N VAL A 235 -12.89 -20.36 -15.59
CA VAL A 235 -14.24 -20.86 -15.90
C VAL A 235 -14.86 -21.50 -14.67
N GLY A 236 -15.99 -20.99 -14.20
CA GLY A 236 -16.70 -21.55 -13.05
C GLY A 236 -17.97 -22.29 -13.44
N ALA A 237 -18.72 -22.77 -12.46
CA ALA A 237 -20.18 -22.75 -12.59
C ALA A 237 -20.73 -22.01 -11.38
N GLY A 238 -21.60 -21.06 -11.62
CA GLY A 238 -22.31 -20.32 -10.60
C GLY A 238 -23.55 -21.06 -10.13
N TYR A 239 -24.14 -20.54 -9.06
CA TYR A 239 -25.43 -20.98 -8.55
C TYR A 239 -26.44 -19.85 -8.67
N ARG A 240 -27.59 -20.12 -9.30
CA ARG A 240 -28.74 -19.22 -9.28
C ARG A 240 -29.80 -19.78 -8.36
N VAL A 241 -30.18 -19.02 -7.32
CA VAL A 241 -31.33 -19.40 -6.48
C VAL A 241 -32.61 -19.24 -7.32
N GLN A 242 -33.41 -20.31 -7.36
CA GLN A 242 -34.72 -20.28 -7.99
C GLN A 242 -35.77 -20.70 -6.97
N HIS A 243 -36.77 -19.84 -6.82
CA HIS A 243 -37.94 -20.10 -6.01
C HIS A 243 -38.91 -20.98 -6.80
N TYR A 244 -39.05 -22.24 -6.41
CA TYR A 244 -40.09 -23.10 -6.97
C TYR A 244 -41.33 -23.05 -6.09
N HIS A 245 -42.46 -22.63 -6.66
CA HIS A 245 -43.76 -22.77 -6.01
C HIS A 245 -44.37 -24.10 -6.44
N SER A 246 -44.42 -25.08 -5.53
CA SER A 246 -45.11 -26.34 -5.73
C SER A 246 -46.29 -26.46 -4.75
N PRO A 247 -47.42 -27.08 -5.15
CA PRO A 247 -48.55 -27.31 -4.24
C PRO A 247 -48.21 -28.19 -3.02
N MET A 248 -47.02 -28.79 -2.94
CA MET A 248 -46.56 -29.59 -1.79
C MET A 248 -45.51 -28.90 -0.91
N ALA A 249 -44.85 -27.82 -1.36
CA ALA A 249 -43.96 -26.95 -0.58
C ALA A 249 -43.38 -25.83 -1.47
N ASP A 250 -43.16 -24.66 -0.87
CA ASP A 250 -42.23 -23.66 -1.41
C ASP A 250 -40.83 -24.03 -0.96
N PHE A 251 -39.91 -24.25 -1.90
CA PHE A 251 -38.51 -24.46 -1.57
C PHE A 251 -37.58 -23.78 -2.58
N ASP A 252 -36.48 -23.27 -2.04
CA ASP A 252 -35.39 -22.74 -2.83
C ASP A 252 -34.55 -23.92 -3.27
N TYR A 253 -34.43 -24.09 -4.58
CA TYR A 253 -33.37 -24.88 -5.16
C TYR A 253 -32.49 -23.92 -5.94
N GLY A 254 -31.52 -24.45 -6.62
CA GLY A 254 -30.77 -23.59 -7.51
C GLY A 254 -30.08 -24.39 -8.56
N GLU A 255 -29.92 -23.64 -9.62
CA GLU A 255 -29.57 -24.14 -10.93
C GLU A 255 -28.12 -23.78 -11.18
N CYS A 256 -27.44 -24.69 -11.86
CA CYS A 256 -26.15 -24.37 -12.44
C CYS A 256 -26.36 -23.20 -13.43
N GLY A 257 -25.73 -22.06 -13.13
CA GLY A 257 -25.80 -20.84 -13.94
C GLY A 257 -24.42 -20.33 -14.31
N GLY A 258 -24.35 -19.44 -15.30
CA GLY A 258 -23.11 -18.73 -15.68
C GLY A 258 -22.81 -17.50 -14.82
N LYS A 259 -23.53 -17.29 -13.72
CA LYS A 259 -23.29 -16.17 -12.80
C LYS A 259 -22.17 -16.55 -11.83
N TYR A 260 -20.95 -16.34 -12.28
CA TYR A 260 -19.73 -16.63 -11.54
C TYR A 260 -19.62 -15.76 -10.31
N HIS A 261 -18.61 -16.08 -9.52
CA HIS A 261 -18.27 -15.33 -8.35
C HIS A 261 -17.34 -14.18 -8.68
N CYS A 262 -17.85 -12.97 -8.48
CA CYS A 262 -17.08 -11.97 -7.78
C CYS A 262 -17.49 -11.90 -6.32
N ASP A 263 -16.60 -12.29 -5.41
CA ASP A 263 -16.72 -12.12 -3.95
C ASP A 263 -17.31 -10.76 -3.54
N LEU A 264 -16.89 -9.74 -4.28
CA LEU A 264 -17.04 -8.34 -3.91
C LEU A 264 -18.23 -7.68 -4.65
N ASN A 265 -18.84 -8.37 -5.63
CA ASN A 265 -20.07 -7.94 -6.30
C ASN A 265 -21.28 -8.73 -5.79
N SER A 266 -22.11 -8.10 -4.97
CA SER A 266 -23.31 -8.72 -4.40
C SER A 266 -24.36 -9.14 -5.42
N GLU A 267 -24.33 -8.59 -6.64
CA GLU A 267 -25.26 -8.97 -7.73
C GLU A 267 -24.87 -10.29 -8.42
N GLU A 268 -23.59 -10.66 -8.33
CA GLU A 268 -23.01 -11.88 -8.89
C GLU A 268 -23.03 -13.03 -7.88
N ASN A 269 -22.59 -12.79 -6.63
CA ASN A 269 -22.67 -13.80 -5.57
C ASN A 269 -24.08 -13.88 -4.96
N GLN A 270 -24.89 -14.81 -5.47
CA GLN A 270 -26.29 -15.01 -5.08
C GLN A 270 -26.52 -15.89 -3.84
N ALA A 271 -25.47 -16.29 -3.10
CA ALA A 271 -25.63 -16.99 -1.83
C ALA A 271 -26.27 -16.08 -0.76
N LYS A 272 -26.95 -16.67 0.23
CA LYS A 272 -27.57 -15.94 1.35
C LYS A 272 -26.52 -15.47 2.34
N ASP A 273 -26.84 -14.34 2.97
CA ASP A 273 -26.12 -13.83 4.13
C ASP A 273 -26.05 -14.90 5.23
N PHE A 274 -24.87 -15.02 5.85
CA PHE A 274 -24.64 -15.97 6.92
C PHE A 274 -25.04 -15.36 8.26
N ILE A 275 -26.31 -15.55 8.62
CA ILE A 275 -26.92 -14.96 9.81
C ILE A 275 -27.06 -16.02 10.90
N LEU A 276 -26.49 -15.71 12.07
CA LEU A 276 -26.57 -16.48 13.30
C LEU A 276 -27.21 -15.60 14.36
N ASP A 277 -28.52 -15.80 14.57
CA ASP A 277 -29.30 -15.02 15.54
C ASP A 277 -29.69 -15.88 16.75
N PHE A 278 -29.01 -15.64 17.88
CA PHE A 278 -29.27 -16.26 19.17
C PHE A 278 -29.98 -15.32 20.16
N ASN A 279 -30.40 -14.13 19.74
CA ASN A 279 -31.06 -13.17 20.62
C ASN A 279 -32.48 -13.67 20.96
N GLY A 280 -33.21 -14.13 19.95
CA GLY A 280 -34.56 -14.68 20.08
C GLY A 280 -35.66 -13.63 20.35
N GLY A 281 -35.30 -12.35 20.53
CA GLY A 281 -36.22 -11.24 20.75
C GLY A 281 -37.17 -11.48 21.92
N ALA A 282 -38.48 -11.43 21.63
CA ALA A 282 -39.54 -11.70 22.62
C ALA A 282 -39.55 -13.15 23.15
N ASN A 283 -38.85 -14.08 22.47
CA ASN A 283 -38.71 -15.47 22.88
C ASN A 283 -37.22 -15.84 23.01
N PRO A 284 -36.57 -15.53 24.15
CA PRO A 284 -35.13 -15.71 24.32
C PRO A 284 -34.67 -17.15 24.09
N ILE A 285 -33.50 -17.31 23.45
CA ILE A 285 -32.88 -18.61 23.21
C ILE A 285 -32.00 -18.98 24.43
N PRO A 286 -32.26 -20.12 25.11
CA PRO A 286 -31.63 -20.41 26.41
C PRO A 286 -30.18 -20.90 26.31
N SER A 287 -29.78 -21.48 25.18
CA SER A 287 -28.46 -22.06 24.94
C SER A 287 -28.17 -22.13 23.44
N GLY A 288 -26.96 -22.51 23.05
CA GLY A 288 -26.57 -22.67 21.65
C GLY A 288 -25.58 -21.60 21.21
N GLY A 289 -24.95 -21.89 20.09
CA GLY A 289 -23.95 -21.02 19.49
C GLY A 289 -23.35 -21.67 18.24
N PHE A 290 -22.29 -21.05 17.73
CA PHE A 290 -21.58 -21.51 16.55
C PHE A 290 -20.09 -21.61 16.82
N ALA A 291 -19.48 -22.72 16.41
CA ALA A 291 -18.03 -22.84 16.39
C ALA A 291 -17.48 -23.39 15.08
N ALA A 292 -16.36 -22.82 14.65
CA ALA A 292 -15.58 -23.28 13.50
C ALA A 292 -14.09 -23.33 13.88
N VAL A 293 -13.45 -24.48 13.72
CA VAL A 293 -12.02 -24.65 14.00
C VAL A 293 -11.36 -25.34 12.82
N ALA A 294 -10.43 -24.65 12.18
CA ALA A 294 -9.66 -25.14 11.05
C ALA A 294 -8.17 -25.17 11.40
N SER A 295 -7.43 -26.10 10.81
CA SER A 295 -5.97 -26.04 10.86
C SER A 295 -5.44 -24.85 10.06
N ASP A 296 -6.00 -24.58 8.86
CA ASP A 296 -5.45 -23.60 7.92
C ASP A 296 -6.39 -22.39 7.73
N MET A 297 -7.44 -22.49 6.91
CA MET A 297 -8.28 -21.33 6.57
C MET A 297 -9.74 -21.42 7.03
N ILE A 298 -10.32 -20.27 7.34
CA ILE A 298 -11.76 -20.08 7.47
C ILE A 298 -12.20 -18.90 6.60
N ASP A 299 -13.00 -19.17 5.56
CA ASP A 299 -13.56 -18.16 4.66
C ASP A 299 -15.07 -18.03 4.85
N VAL A 300 -15.54 -16.79 4.99
CA VAL A 300 -16.97 -16.44 4.99
C VAL A 300 -17.27 -15.52 3.82
N TYR A 301 -18.03 -16.04 2.86
CA TYR A 301 -18.17 -15.46 1.53
C TYR A 301 -19.29 -14.42 1.40
N LYS A 302 -20.25 -14.42 2.33
CA LYS A 302 -21.35 -13.47 2.38
C LYS A 302 -21.33 -12.71 3.70
N LYS A 303 -22.16 -11.68 3.78
CA LYS A 303 -22.34 -10.88 4.99
C LYS A 303 -22.57 -11.79 6.19
N PHE A 304 -21.66 -11.68 7.15
CA PHE A 304 -21.70 -12.42 8.39
C PHE A 304 -22.36 -11.57 9.47
N VAL A 305 -23.42 -12.10 10.08
CA VAL A 305 -24.11 -11.45 11.18
C VAL A 305 -24.21 -12.43 12.33
N TYR A 306 -23.56 -12.09 13.44
CA TYR A 306 -23.74 -12.78 14.70
C TYR A 306 -24.46 -11.86 15.68
N LYS A 307 -25.60 -12.33 16.19
CA LYS A 307 -26.27 -11.75 17.35
C LYS A 307 -26.28 -12.79 18.44
N GLY A 308 -25.61 -12.46 19.55
CA GLY A 308 -25.69 -13.23 20.77
C GLY A 308 -27.08 -13.18 21.37
N GLY A 309 -27.19 -13.59 22.62
CA GLY A 309 -28.42 -13.55 23.38
C GLY A 309 -28.12 -13.59 24.86
N ASN A 310 -29.14 -13.91 25.66
CA ASN A 310 -28.97 -14.16 27.10
C ASN A 310 -28.65 -15.63 27.44
N GLY A 311 -28.58 -16.51 26.44
CA GLY A 311 -28.34 -17.93 26.64
C GLY A 311 -26.91 -18.28 27.06
N SER A 312 -26.72 -19.49 27.58
CA SER A 312 -25.43 -19.97 28.13
C SER A 312 -24.31 -20.20 27.10
N GLY A 313 -24.58 -20.01 25.81
CA GLY A 313 -23.68 -20.40 24.72
C GLY A 313 -23.73 -21.90 24.42
N MET A 314 -22.71 -22.38 23.70
CA MET A 314 -22.56 -23.75 23.24
C MET A 314 -22.37 -24.76 24.37
N GLY A 315 -22.92 -25.95 24.20
CA GLY A 315 -22.62 -27.11 25.02
C GLY A 315 -21.36 -27.86 24.57
N ALA A 316 -21.10 -29.02 25.18
CA ALA A 316 -20.02 -29.91 24.75
C ALA A 316 -20.27 -30.44 23.33
N VAL A 317 -19.19 -30.61 22.57
CA VAL A 317 -19.24 -31.10 21.19
C VAL A 317 -19.70 -32.57 21.17
N PRO A 318 -20.70 -32.95 20.35
CA PRO A 318 -21.16 -34.32 20.28
C PRO A 318 -20.04 -35.31 19.95
N GLY A 319 -19.97 -36.41 20.71
CA GLY A 319 -19.00 -37.48 20.50
C GLY A 319 -17.59 -37.18 21.04
N THR A 320 -16.98 -36.06 20.65
CA THR A 320 -15.58 -35.74 20.97
C THR A 320 -15.40 -34.88 22.22
N GLY A 321 -16.43 -34.16 22.68
CA GLY A 321 -16.33 -33.19 23.77
C GLY A 321 -15.63 -31.87 23.40
N THR A 322 -14.63 -31.93 22.52
CA THR A 322 -13.89 -30.79 21.96
C THR A 322 -14.08 -30.69 20.44
N LEU A 323 -13.95 -29.48 19.88
CA LEU A 323 -13.98 -29.25 18.43
C LEU A 323 -12.56 -29.12 17.92
N HIS A 324 -12.06 -30.11 17.19
CA HIS A 324 -10.71 -30.07 16.61
C HIS A 324 -9.62 -29.72 17.67
N GLY A 325 -9.75 -30.31 18.86
CA GLY A 325 -8.87 -30.10 20.00
C GLY A 325 -9.23 -28.91 20.91
N GLU A 326 -10.16 -28.05 20.50
CA GLU A 326 -10.54 -26.84 21.25
C GLU A 326 -11.76 -27.06 22.16
N ASN A 327 -11.73 -26.47 23.35
CA ASN A 327 -12.90 -26.42 24.23
C ASN A 327 -13.74 -25.17 23.93
N VAL A 328 -14.81 -25.37 23.17
CA VAL A 328 -15.73 -24.30 22.73
C VAL A 328 -16.91 -24.09 23.68
N THR A 329 -17.00 -24.87 24.76
CA THR A 329 -18.14 -24.86 25.68
C THR A 329 -18.30 -23.49 26.35
N GLY A 330 -19.52 -22.95 26.34
CA GLY A 330 -19.88 -21.69 26.98
C GLY A 330 -19.50 -20.43 26.21
N TYR A 331 -19.00 -20.56 24.97
CA TYR A 331 -18.95 -19.46 24.00
C TYR A 331 -20.24 -19.42 23.20
N GLY A 332 -20.68 -18.23 22.78
CA GLY A 332 -21.76 -18.10 21.80
C GLY A 332 -21.23 -18.15 20.36
N LEU A 333 -20.04 -17.58 20.12
CA LEU A 333 -19.30 -17.67 18.86
C LEU A 333 -17.83 -18.02 19.14
N PHE A 334 -17.30 -19.02 18.45
CA PHE A 334 -15.90 -19.43 18.54
C PHE A 334 -15.36 -19.76 17.14
N MET A 335 -14.46 -18.95 16.59
CA MET A 335 -13.81 -19.26 15.32
C MET A 335 -12.30 -19.24 15.49
N LYS A 336 -11.61 -20.31 15.05
CA LYS A 336 -10.17 -20.43 15.20
C LYS A 336 -9.46 -21.08 14.00
N ALA A 337 -8.44 -20.42 13.48
CA ALA A 337 -7.44 -21.01 12.60
C ALA A 337 -6.17 -21.33 13.40
N GLN A 338 -5.74 -22.60 13.42
CA GLN A 338 -4.75 -23.10 14.40
C GLN A 338 -3.30 -23.09 13.92
N GLY A 339 -3.04 -23.19 12.62
CA GLY A 339 -1.69 -23.34 12.06
C GLY A 339 -0.90 -24.52 12.61
N ASN A 340 -1.55 -25.62 12.97
CA ASN A 340 -0.96 -26.79 13.64
C ASN A 340 -0.45 -27.88 12.68
N LYS A 341 -0.49 -27.63 11.37
CA LYS A 341 0.15 -28.45 10.33
C LYS A 341 1.60 -28.02 10.08
N ALA A 342 2.38 -28.91 9.48
CA ALA A 342 3.76 -28.63 9.06
C ALA A 342 3.83 -28.16 7.59
N ASN A 343 2.78 -27.51 7.10
CA ASN A 343 2.65 -27.01 5.73
C ASN A 343 2.90 -25.50 5.59
N TRP A 344 3.58 -24.92 6.57
CA TRP A 344 4.19 -23.60 6.48
C TRP A 344 5.62 -23.70 7.02
N THR A 345 6.53 -22.93 6.45
CA THR A 345 7.97 -23.00 6.70
C THR A 345 8.52 -21.76 7.37
N THR A 346 7.77 -20.65 7.34
CA THR A 346 8.25 -19.36 7.82
C THR A 346 7.12 -18.53 8.41
N ASN A 347 7.39 -17.97 9.58
CA ASN A 347 6.56 -16.94 10.19
C ASN A 347 7.31 -15.60 10.18
N ILE A 348 6.98 -14.74 9.21
CA ILE A 348 7.66 -13.45 8.96
C ILE A 348 7.58 -12.44 10.11
N LEU A 349 6.66 -12.64 11.07
CA LEU A 349 6.54 -11.77 12.24
C LEU A 349 7.49 -12.18 13.37
N THR A 350 7.83 -13.46 13.46
CA THR A 350 8.76 -13.97 14.48
C THR A 350 10.17 -14.19 13.92
N GLU A 351 10.31 -14.29 12.61
CA GLU A 351 11.57 -14.60 11.93
C GLU A 351 11.96 -13.45 11.01
N VAL A 352 13.16 -12.90 11.24
CA VAL A 352 13.82 -11.97 10.32
C VAL A 352 14.60 -12.83 9.33
N PRO A 353 14.26 -12.84 8.03
CA PRO A 353 15.02 -13.63 7.07
C PRO A 353 16.43 -13.05 6.92
N GLU A 354 17.44 -13.93 6.84
CA GLU A 354 18.83 -13.49 6.61
C GLU A 354 19.02 -12.83 5.24
N CYS A 355 18.19 -13.20 4.26
CA CYS A 355 18.22 -12.68 2.89
C CYS A 355 16.84 -12.18 2.46
N PRO A 356 16.76 -11.25 1.49
CA PRO A 356 15.52 -10.93 0.80
C PRO A 356 14.82 -12.21 0.26
N THR A 357 13.52 -12.36 0.52
CA THR A 357 12.72 -13.52 0.12
C THR A 357 12.04 -13.24 -1.24
N PRO A 358 12.02 -14.19 -2.18
CA PRO A 358 11.36 -13.98 -3.48
C PRO A 358 9.84 -13.74 -3.34
N CYS A 359 9.28 -12.97 -4.28
CA CYS A 359 7.86 -12.57 -4.29
C CYS A 359 6.87 -13.64 -4.71
N THR A 360 7.35 -14.68 -5.37
CA THR A 360 6.52 -15.82 -5.72
C THR A 360 6.41 -16.72 -4.48
N PRO A 361 5.20 -17.10 -4.04
CA PRO A 361 5.04 -18.32 -3.26
C PRO A 361 5.80 -19.38 -4.03
N THR A 362 6.81 -20.02 -3.43
CA THR A 362 7.50 -21.05 -4.21
C THR A 362 6.49 -22.16 -4.45
N ASP A 363 6.21 -22.38 -5.72
CA ASP A 363 5.60 -23.60 -6.18
C ASP A 363 6.41 -24.78 -5.66
N CYS A 364 5.72 -25.90 -5.53
CA CYS A 364 6.36 -27.14 -5.18
C CYS A 364 7.42 -27.47 -6.23
N ASP A 365 8.67 -27.67 -5.80
CA ASP A 365 9.67 -28.20 -6.70
C ASP A 365 9.32 -29.65 -7.09
N SER A 366 10.03 -30.17 -8.09
CA SER A 366 9.81 -31.55 -8.58
C SER A 366 10.05 -32.62 -7.52
N GLU A 367 10.69 -32.29 -6.40
CA GLU A 367 10.95 -33.17 -5.25
C GLU A 367 9.88 -33.02 -4.16
N GLY A 368 8.88 -32.16 -4.36
CA GLY A 368 7.80 -31.91 -3.40
C GLY A 368 8.22 -31.03 -2.22
N ARG A 369 9.27 -30.21 -2.36
CA ARG A 369 9.63 -29.17 -1.39
C ARG A 369 9.01 -27.85 -1.81
N GLY A 370 8.49 -27.10 -0.85
CA GLY A 370 7.94 -25.77 -1.07
C GLY A 370 8.14 -24.90 0.17
N PHE A 371 8.35 -23.62 -0.07
CA PHE A 371 8.29 -22.56 0.92
C PHE A 371 6.85 -22.03 1.02
N ALA A 372 6.37 -21.87 2.25
CA ALA A 372 5.01 -21.45 2.55
C ALA A 372 5.00 -20.53 3.77
N PHE A 373 4.49 -19.31 3.60
CA PHE A 373 4.38 -18.35 4.70
C PHE A 373 3.15 -18.64 5.56
N LEU A 374 3.31 -18.66 6.89
CA LEU A 374 2.21 -18.85 7.86
C LEU A 374 1.03 -17.93 7.54
N HIS A 375 1.29 -16.66 7.27
CA HIS A 375 0.27 -15.64 7.03
C HIS A 375 -0.51 -15.85 5.72
N ASN A 376 0.02 -16.65 4.79
CA ASN A 376 -0.64 -17.04 3.54
C ASN A 376 -1.35 -18.39 3.64
N THR A 377 -0.96 -19.24 4.58
CA THR A 377 -1.54 -20.58 4.78
C THR A 377 -2.65 -20.55 5.83
N VAL A 378 -2.50 -19.73 6.89
CA VAL A 378 -3.37 -19.76 8.07
C VAL A 378 -4.03 -18.40 8.26
N ARG A 379 -5.33 -18.33 7.99
CA ARG A 379 -6.09 -17.06 7.98
C ARG A 379 -7.58 -17.24 8.17
N MET A 380 -8.23 -16.16 8.60
CA MET A 380 -9.67 -16.03 8.67
C MET A 380 -10.09 -14.82 7.83
N THR A 381 -10.87 -15.06 6.77
CA THR A 381 -11.23 -14.00 5.81
C THR A 381 -12.75 -13.86 5.72
N PHE A 382 -13.23 -12.64 5.92
CA PHE A 382 -14.60 -12.24 5.67
C PHE A 382 -14.64 -11.45 4.36
N HIS A 383 -15.18 -12.07 3.30
CA HIS A 383 -15.27 -11.48 1.96
C HIS A 383 -16.35 -10.39 1.86
N SER A 384 -17.10 -10.14 2.95
CA SER A 384 -18.13 -9.10 3.05
C SER A 384 -18.14 -8.48 4.47
N ASP A 385 -19.25 -7.85 4.87
CA ASP A 385 -19.41 -7.31 6.23
C ASP A 385 -19.33 -8.42 7.29
N ALA A 386 -18.65 -8.15 8.40
CA ALA A 386 -18.62 -9.00 9.59
C ALA A 386 -19.17 -8.23 10.80
N LEU A 387 -20.44 -8.49 11.15
CA LEU A 387 -21.17 -7.76 12.19
C LEU A 387 -21.40 -8.65 13.41
N ILE A 388 -20.70 -8.38 14.50
CA ILE A 388 -20.67 -9.23 15.70
C ILE A 388 -21.21 -8.46 16.89
N GLN A 389 -22.39 -8.88 17.38
CA GLN A 389 -23.03 -8.34 18.58
C GLN A 389 -23.03 -9.41 19.67
N ALA A 390 -22.21 -9.21 20.70
CA ALA A 390 -21.99 -10.23 21.75
C ALA A 390 -23.16 -10.35 22.74
N GLU A 391 -23.82 -9.24 23.05
CA GLU A 391 -24.89 -9.16 24.06
C GLU A 391 -24.43 -9.69 25.44
N ASN A 392 -24.94 -10.84 25.90
CA ASN A 392 -24.50 -11.50 27.14
C ASN A 392 -23.61 -12.74 26.89
N GLN A 393 -23.15 -12.96 25.66
CA GLN A 393 -22.36 -14.13 25.28
C GLN A 393 -20.90 -13.80 25.04
N ARG A 394 -20.05 -14.81 25.26
CA ARG A 394 -18.61 -14.72 24.98
C ARG A 394 -18.35 -15.07 23.53
N VAL A 395 -17.54 -14.24 22.87
CA VAL A 395 -17.10 -14.40 21.49
C VAL A 395 -15.57 -14.51 21.45
N LEU A 396 -15.04 -15.46 20.68
CA LEU A 396 -13.62 -15.56 20.37
C LEU A 396 -13.42 -15.71 18.85
N LEU A 397 -12.61 -14.83 18.26
CA LEU A 397 -12.00 -15.04 16.95
C LEU A 397 -10.48 -15.08 17.11
N GLU A 398 -9.83 -16.13 16.58
CA GLU A 398 -8.40 -16.36 16.76
C GLU A 398 -7.77 -16.91 15.46
N ALA A 399 -6.87 -16.16 14.83
CA ALA A 399 -6.12 -16.61 13.65
C ALA A 399 -4.86 -15.74 13.49
N PRO A 400 -3.74 -16.24 12.90
CA PRO A 400 -2.58 -15.41 12.61
C PRO A 400 -2.93 -14.15 11.80
N VAL A 401 -3.79 -14.31 10.78
CA VAL A 401 -4.36 -13.22 9.99
C VAL A 401 -5.88 -13.23 10.11
N ILE A 402 -6.47 -12.09 10.43
CA ILE A 402 -7.91 -11.84 10.28
C ILE A 402 -8.10 -10.71 9.27
N GLU A 403 -8.85 -10.97 8.20
CA GLU A 403 -9.08 -10.04 7.09
C GLU A 403 -10.58 -9.83 6.88
N THR A 404 -11.00 -8.58 6.64
CA THR A 404 -12.40 -8.24 6.37
C THR A 404 -12.50 -7.23 5.22
N PHE A 405 -13.15 -7.66 4.14
CA PHE A 405 -13.38 -6.84 2.95
C PHE A 405 -14.49 -5.78 3.14
N GLY A 406 -15.52 -6.10 3.93
CA GLY A 406 -16.58 -5.16 4.31
C GLY A 406 -16.36 -4.50 5.68
N VAL A 407 -17.46 -4.11 6.33
CA VAL A 407 -17.41 -3.51 7.67
C VAL A 407 -17.14 -4.57 8.73
N LEU A 408 -16.08 -4.41 9.52
CA LEU A 408 -15.85 -5.17 10.76
C LEU A 408 -16.46 -4.42 11.95
N LYS A 409 -17.58 -4.90 12.48
CA LYS A 409 -18.25 -4.31 13.65
C LYS A 409 -18.19 -5.23 14.85
N LEU A 410 -17.60 -4.75 15.95
CA LEU A 410 -17.50 -5.44 17.24
C LEU A 410 -18.34 -4.71 18.28
N ASP A 411 -19.43 -5.32 18.74
CA ASP A 411 -20.42 -4.68 19.60
C ASP A 411 -20.66 -5.46 20.89
N THR A 412 -20.16 -4.91 21.99
CA THR A 412 -20.38 -5.39 23.37
C THR A 412 -21.31 -4.47 24.16
N LYS A 413 -21.88 -3.43 23.53
CA LYS A 413 -22.68 -2.40 24.20
C LYS A 413 -24.18 -2.62 23.98
N THR A 414 -24.57 -2.95 22.76
CA THR A 414 -25.98 -3.21 22.42
C THR A 414 -26.46 -4.45 23.18
N ASN A 415 -27.54 -4.31 23.95
CA ASN A 415 -28.10 -5.37 24.80
C ASN A 415 -27.05 -6.04 25.73
N ALA A 416 -26.05 -5.27 26.18
CA ALA A 416 -24.95 -5.80 26.97
C ALA A 416 -25.42 -6.54 28.22
N GLY A 417 -24.92 -7.77 28.41
CA GLY A 417 -25.05 -8.53 29.64
C GLY A 417 -23.72 -8.66 30.38
N PRO A 418 -23.74 -9.11 31.66
CA PRO A 418 -22.54 -9.18 32.49
C PRO A 418 -21.44 -10.13 31.96
N ASN A 419 -21.80 -11.10 31.12
CA ASN A 419 -20.86 -12.06 30.54
C ASN A 419 -20.46 -11.71 29.09
N GLY A 420 -21.03 -10.64 28.53
CA GLY A 420 -20.78 -10.20 27.16
C GLY A 420 -19.34 -9.74 26.97
N SER A 421 -18.61 -10.43 26.09
CA SER A 421 -17.23 -10.07 25.76
C SER A 421 -16.87 -10.53 24.36
N ILE A 422 -16.03 -9.76 23.68
CA ILE A 422 -15.44 -10.13 22.39
C ILE A 422 -13.93 -10.21 22.58
N THR A 423 -13.34 -11.36 22.28
CA THR A 423 -11.88 -11.54 22.23
C THR A 423 -11.44 -11.77 20.79
N PHE A 424 -10.52 -10.94 20.31
CA PHE A 424 -9.85 -11.05 19.02
C PHE A 424 -8.38 -11.33 19.26
N LYS A 425 -7.85 -12.36 18.61
CA LYS A 425 -6.42 -12.64 18.60
C LYS A 425 -5.91 -12.79 17.18
N ALA A 426 -5.06 -11.87 16.76
CA ALA A 426 -4.41 -11.91 15.46
C ALA A 426 -3.04 -11.26 15.52
N ASP A 427 -2.10 -11.74 14.72
CA ASP A 427 -0.82 -11.02 14.55
C ASP A 427 -0.96 -9.93 13.48
N SER A 428 -1.82 -10.14 12.48
CA SER A 428 -2.19 -9.14 11.47
C SER A 428 -3.71 -9.00 11.34
N LEU A 429 -4.21 -7.77 11.45
CA LEU A 429 -5.61 -7.41 11.24
C LEU A 429 -5.74 -6.54 9.97
N ILE A 430 -6.42 -7.04 8.95
CA ILE A 430 -6.58 -6.38 7.65
C ILE A 430 -8.03 -5.91 7.48
N CYS A 431 -8.23 -4.60 7.36
CA CYS A 431 -9.55 -3.99 7.20
C CYS A 431 -9.59 -3.20 5.89
N HIS A 432 -10.52 -3.53 4.99
CA HIS A 432 -10.63 -2.91 3.66
C HIS A 432 -11.72 -1.83 3.55
N ASP A 433 -12.70 -1.81 4.46
CA ASP A 433 -13.74 -0.77 4.50
C ASP A 433 -13.64 0.03 5.81
N LYS A 434 -14.23 -0.49 6.90
CA LYS A 434 -14.25 0.19 8.21
C LYS A 434 -14.18 -0.81 9.35
N MET A 435 -13.54 -0.38 10.44
CA MET A 435 -13.61 -1.05 11.73
C MET A 435 -14.41 -0.20 12.72
N ILE A 436 -15.41 -0.80 13.36
CA ILE A 436 -16.29 -0.16 14.34
C ILE A 436 -16.26 -0.98 15.63
N VAL A 437 -15.82 -0.36 16.74
CA VAL A 437 -15.78 -1.00 18.06
C VAL A 437 -16.72 -0.26 19.01
N LEU A 438 -17.66 -0.99 19.62
CA LEU A 438 -18.65 -0.47 20.56
C LEU A 438 -18.59 -1.22 21.90
N GLY A 439 -18.39 -0.48 22.99
CA GLY A 439 -18.37 -1.01 24.36
C GLY A 439 -16.98 -1.44 24.85
N ASP A 440 -16.90 -1.69 26.16
CA ASP A 440 -15.63 -1.77 26.89
C ASP A 440 -15.14 -3.21 27.13
N ASN A 441 -15.85 -4.24 26.65
CA ASN A 441 -15.47 -5.65 26.83
C ASN A 441 -14.94 -6.29 25.54
N VAL A 442 -14.28 -5.48 24.72
CA VAL A 442 -13.52 -5.94 23.54
C VAL A 442 -12.04 -6.04 23.91
N HIS A 443 -11.48 -7.23 23.75
CA HIS A 443 -10.07 -7.55 24.01
C HIS A 443 -9.39 -7.92 22.69
N ILE A 444 -8.28 -7.25 22.39
CA ILE A 444 -7.47 -7.50 21.21
C ILE A 444 -6.06 -7.85 21.69
N SER A 445 -5.48 -8.93 21.18
CA SER A 445 -4.09 -9.33 21.45
C SER A 445 -3.48 -10.02 20.22
N THR A 446 -2.18 -10.33 20.27
CA THR A 446 -1.53 -11.14 19.25
C THR A 446 -1.91 -12.62 19.35
N TRP A 447 -1.86 -13.32 18.22
CA TRP A 447 -2.06 -14.77 18.14
C TRP A 447 -0.81 -15.52 18.65
N SER A 448 0.37 -14.99 18.33
CA SER A 448 1.68 -15.41 18.82
C SER A 448 1.82 -15.37 20.36
N GLY A 449 0.94 -14.64 21.05
CA GLY A 449 0.82 -14.67 22.51
C GLY A 449 1.88 -13.85 23.25
N LEU A 450 2.48 -12.87 22.59
CA LEU A 450 3.40 -11.94 23.22
C LEU A 450 2.65 -11.07 24.26
N PRO A 451 3.11 -10.97 25.51
CA PRO A 451 2.39 -10.23 26.56
C PRO A 451 2.21 -8.75 26.22
N ASN A 452 0.96 -8.27 26.28
CA ASN A 452 0.56 -6.88 25.98
C ASN A 452 0.85 -6.42 24.53
N ASP A 453 1.08 -7.36 23.62
CA ASP A 453 1.33 -7.04 22.22
C ASP A 453 0.01 -6.83 21.46
N LEU A 454 0.07 -6.00 20.42
CA LEU A 454 -1.06 -5.64 19.58
C LEU A 454 -0.81 -6.07 18.13
N PRO A 455 -1.86 -6.44 17.38
CA PRO A 455 -1.71 -6.79 15.96
C PRO A 455 -1.11 -5.64 15.16
N ILE A 456 -0.42 -6.00 14.08
CA ILE A 456 -0.21 -5.08 12.97
C ILE A 456 -1.57 -4.79 12.36
N ILE A 457 -1.92 -3.51 12.26
CA ILE A 457 -3.15 -3.08 11.61
C ILE A 457 -2.82 -2.69 10.17
N LYS A 458 -3.52 -3.30 9.22
CA LYS A 458 -3.42 -2.99 7.81
C LYS A 458 -4.77 -2.45 7.32
N LEU A 459 -4.75 -1.25 6.76
CA LEU A 459 -5.87 -0.69 6.02
C LEU A 459 -5.67 -1.07 4.56
N GLY A 460 -6.47 -2.00 4.06
CA GLY A 460 -6.28 -2.75 2.81
C GLY A 460 -6.58 -1.98 1.53
N TYR A 461 -7.15 -2.65 0.52
CA TYR A 461 -7.67 -2.03 -0.71
C TYR A 461 -9.19 -2.03 -0.70
N ASN A 462 -9.90 -1.25 -1.53
CA ASN A 462 -11.36 -1.35 -1.61
C ASN A 462 -11.74 -2.80 -1.89
N ARG A 463 -12.81 -3.28 -1.26
CA ARG A 463 -13.54 -4.44 -1.78
C ARG A 463 -13.89 -4.29 -3.26
N ASN A 464 -14.16 -3.08 -3.75
CA ASN A 464 -14.48 -2.84 -5.15
C ASN A 464 -13.25 -2.71 -6.06
N THR A 465 -12.03 -2.76 -5.54
CA THR A 465 -10.80 -2.54 -6.34
C THR A 465 -9.65 -3.38 -5.77
N PRO A 466 -9.78 -4.71 -5.72
CA PRO A 466 -8.76 -5.56 -5.15
C PRO A 466 -7.45 -5.48 -5.95
N PRO A 467 -6.29 -5.59 -5.30
CA PRO A 467 -4.97 -5.44 -5.93
C PRO A 467 -4.60 -6.64 -6.81
N VAL A 468 -5.34 -7.74 -6.68
CA VAL A 468 -5.09 -9.02 -7.35
C VAL A 468 -6.19 -9.29 -8.38
N MET A 469 -5.80 -9.72 -9.57
CA MET A 469 -6.74 -10.13 -10.62
C MET A 469 -7.51 -11.43 -10.26
N GLU A 470 -7.39 -11.98 -9.05
CA GLU A 470 -8.06 -13.21 -8.63
C GLU A 470 -9.59 -13.16 -8.82
N TYR A 471 -10.13 -11.94 -8.86
CA TYR A 471 -11.53 -11.61 -9.10
C TYR A 471 -11.79 -11.25 -10.58
N ALA A 472 -11.49 -12.18 -11.49
CA ALA A 472 -11.90 -12.05 -12.89
C ALA A 472 -12.42 -13.39 -13.39
N TYR A 473 -13.34 -13.36 -14.36
CA TYR A 473 -13.84 -14.56 -15.02
C TYR A 473 -13.64 -14.46 -16.52
N GLU A 474 -13.68 -15.60 -17.20
CA GLU A 474 -13.73 -15.66 -18.66
C GLU A 474 -15.20 -15.70 -19.10
N ASP A 475 -15.63 -14.71 -19.90
CA ASP A 475 -17.00 -14.68 -20.43
C ASP A 475 -17.24 -15.77 -21.49
N GLU A 476 -18.49 -15.87 -21.96
CA GLU A 476 -18.90 -16.85 -22.98
C GLU A 476 -18.13 -16.75 -24.32
N ASN A 477 -17.39 -15.66 -24.55
CA ASN A 477 -16.58 -15.43 -25.75
C ASN A 477 -15.07 -15.58 -25.50
N GLY A 478 -14.66 -16.04 -24.32
CA GLY A 478 -13.26 -16.25 -24.00
C GLY A 478 -12.51 -15.00 -23.53
N LYS A 479 -13.22 -13.91 -23.19
CA LYS A 479 -12.59 -12.67 -22.72
C LYS A 479 -12.50 -12.67 -21.20
N ILE A 480 -11.31 -12.37 -20.68
CA ILE A 480 -11.13 -12.09 -19.25
C ILE A 480 -11.84 -10.76 -18.90
N VAL A 481 -12.83 -10.84 -18.03
CA VAL A 481 -13.58 -9.72 -17.46
C VAL A 481 -13.19 -9.61 -15.99
N GLU A 482 -12.45 -8.55 -15.66
CA GLU A 482 -12.22 -8.13 -14.27
C GLU A 482 -13.56 -7.72 -13.66
N CYS A 483 -13.87 -8.21 -12.46
CA CYS A 483 -15.12 -7.85 -11.80
C CYS A 483 -15.28 -6.35 -11.60
N ASN A 484 -14.18 -5.67 -11.33
CA ASN A 484 -14.11 -4.24 -11.14
C ASN A 484 -12.79 -3.71 -11.70
N LYS A 485 -12.82 -2.49 -12.22
CA LYS A 485 -11.63 -1.85 -12.78
C LYS A 485 -10.72 -1.35 -11.68
N CYS A 486 -9.45 -1.70 -11.79
CA CYS A 486 -8.37 -0.99 -11.12
C CYS A 486 -8.32 0.48 -11.57
N VAL A 487 -8.41 1.43 -10.63
CA VAL A 487 -8.38 2.87 -10.94
C VAL A 487 -7.27 3.55 -10.15
N ASN A 488 -6.31 4.16 -10.83
CA ASN A 488 -5.31 5.03 -10.18
C ASN A 488 -5.96 6.35 -9.74
N HIS A 489 -5.60 6.79 -8.54
CA HIS A 489 -5.97 8.09 -7.99
C HIS A 489 -4.84 9.10 -8.14
N TYR A 490 -5.22 10.35 -8.35
CA TYR A 490 -4.30 11.47 -8.18
C TYR A 490 -5.10 12.71 -7.80
N LYS A 491 -4.43 13.62 -7.10
CA LYS A 491 -5.03 14.86 -6.59
C LYS A 491 -5.79 15.62 -7.67
N GLY A 492 -7.07 15.88 -7.43
CA GLY A 492 -7.95 16.64 -8.34
C GLY A 492 -8.53 15.84 -9.50
N LYS A 493 -8.33 14.51 -9.56
CA LYS A 493 -9.01 13.66 -10.55
C LYS A 493 -10.53 13.68 -10.33
N ILE A 494 -11.27 13.89 -11.42
CA ILE A 494 -12.72 13.70 -11.47
C ILE A 494 -12.96 12.30 -12.03
N TYR A 495 -13.59 11.44 -11.25
CA TYR A 495 -13.89 10.06 -11.64
C TYR A 495 -15.12 10.02 -12.54
N GLY A 496 -15.05 9.20 -13.59
CA GLY A 496 -16.21 8.93 -14.44
C GLY A 496 -17.30 8.14 -13.69
N PRO A 497 -18.54 8.06 -14.23
CA PRO A 497 -19.64 7.34 -13.59
C PRO A 497 -19.35 5.86 -13.28
N ASP A 498 -18.46 5.24 -14.06
CA ASP A 498 -18.07 3.83 -13.95
C ASP A 498 -16.67 3.65 -13.33
N GLU A 499 -16.05 4.73 -12.81
CA GLU A 499 -14.81 4.66 -12.05
C GLU A 499 -15.12 4.86 -10.57
N ILE A 500 -14.82 3.85 -9.75
CA ILE A 500 -14.90 4.00 -8.30
C ILE A 500 -13.59 4.66 -7.86
N PRO A 501 -13.62 5.87 -7.24
CA PRO A 501 -12.43 6.44 -6.66
C PRO A 501 -11.82 5.42 -5.72
N MET A 502 -10.53 5.23 -5.91
CA MET A 502 -9.68 4.49 -5.02
C MET A 502 -9.87 5.14 -3.61
N ASP A 503 -10.08 4.30 -2.59
CA ASP A 503 -10.90 4.52 -1.37
C ASP A 503 -10.67 5.74 -0.50
N THR A 504 -11.74 6.20 0.17
CA THR A 504 -11.61 6.86 1.47
C THR A 504 -11.78 5.84 2.60
N THR A 505 -10.70 5.45 3.28
CA THR A 505 -10.82 4.77 4.57
C THR A 505 -11.14 5.79 5.64
N LEU A 506 -12.23 5.54 6.35
CA LEU A 506 -12.69 6.38 7.44
C LEU A 506 -12.61 5.60 8.75
N VAL A 507 -11.67 5.99 9.61
CA VAL A 507 -11.65 5.49 10.98
C VAL A 507 -12.50 6.43 11.83
N LEU A 508 -13.72 5.99 12.16
CA LEU A 508 -14.68 6.76 12.95
C LEU A 508 -14.57 6.41 14.43
N PHE A 509 -14.49 7.44 15.26
CA PHE A 509 -14.67 7.32 16.70
C PHE A 509 -16.07 7.79 17.08
N GLY A 510 -16.85 6.89 17.69
CA GLY A 510 -18.22 7.19 18.10
C GLY A 510 -18.28 8.16 19.30
N PRO A 511 -19.40 8.90 19.45
CA PRO A 511 -19.52 10.08 20.33
C PRO A 511 -19.45 9.84 21.86
N HIS A 512 -19.02 8.66 22.31
CA HIS A 512 -18.88 8.31 23.73
C HIS A 512 -17.66 7.41 24.01
N THR A 513 -16.63 7.49 23.17
CA THR A 513 -15.40 6.70 23.30
C THR A 513 -14.41 7.36 24.26
N ASN A 514 -14.71 7.38 25.56
CA ASN A 514 -13.78 7.84 26.60
C ASN A 514 -12.56 6.91 26.81
N ASP A 515 -12.50 5.81 26.06
CA ASP A 515 -11.64 4.65 26.30
C ASP A 515 -10.58 4.45 25.18
N LEU A 516 -10.14 5.54 24.56
CA LEU A 516 -9.05 5.60 23.57
C LEU A 516 -7.70 5.07 24.09
N TRP A 517 -7.61 4.71 25.37
CA TRP A 517 -6.42 4.08 25.94
C TRP A 517 -6.05 2.75 25.26
N ARG A 518 -7.01 2.07 24.62
CA ARG A 518 -6.84 0.71 24.06
C ARG A 518 -6.05 0.67 22.76
N PHE A 519 -5.94 1.80 22.05
CA PHE A 519 -5.09 1.95 20.87
C PHE A 519 -4.00 3.02 21.05
N LYS A 520 -3.68 3.39 22.31
CA LYS A 520 -2.76 4.49 22.72
C LYS A 520 -1.51 4.63 21.86
N ARG A 521 -0.98 3.52 21.37
CA ARG A 521 0.06 3.44 20.37
C ARG A 521 -0.01 2.08 19.68
N GLN A 522 -0.07 2.03 18.35
CA GLN A 522 0.05 0.77 17.59
C GLN A 522 1.51 0.49 17.24
N PRO A 523 1.96 -0.78 17.27
CA PRO A 523 3.32 -1.12 16.88
C PRO A 523 3.57 -0.85 15.39
N THR A 524 2.60 -1.18 14.53
CA THR A 524 2.69 -0.92 13.09
C THR A 524 1.31 -0.66 12.49
N LEU A 525 1.23 0.39 11.68
CA LEU A 525 0.09 0.69 10.81
C LEU A 525 0.56 0.64 9.36
N VAL A 526 -0.09 -0.18 8.55
CA VAL A 526 0.13 -0.28 7.11
C VAL A 526 -1.09 0.28 6.39
N ILE A 527 -0.88 1.12 5.39
CA ILE A 527 -1.94 1.77 4.62
C ILE A 527 -1.69 1.48 3.14
N ASP A 528 -2.57 0.65 2.56
CA ASP A 528 -2.59 0.29 1.14
C ASP A 528 -3.68 1.08 0.36
N HIS A 529 -4.42 1.96 1.06
CA HIS A 529 -5.55 2.72 0.53
C HIS A 529 -5.19 4.11 0.01
N THR A 530 -6.08 4.62 -0.82
CA THR A 530 -5.95 5.85 -1.59
C THR A 530 -6.09 7.15 -0.83
N ILE A 531 -7.07 7.25 0.06
CA ILE A 531 -7.37 8.46 0.80
C ILE A 531 -7.62 8.05 2.24
N LEU A 532 -6.79 8.54 3.16
CA LEU A 532 -7.08 8.43 4.58
C LEU A 532 -7.74 9.73 5.04
N THR A 533 -8.90 9.62 5.68
CA THR A 533 -9.57 10.77 6.31
C THR A 533 -9.83 10.48 7.77
N PHE A 534 -9.50 11.43 8.62
CA PHE A 534 -9.82 11.40 10.04
C PHE A 534 -11.16 12.10 10.29
N GLY A 535 -12.07 11.45 11.01
CA GLY A 535 -13.35 12.04 11.38
C GLY A 535 -13.84 11.59 12.75
N SER A 536 -14.33 12.54 13.54
CA SER A 536 -15.32 12.26 14.59
C SER A 536 -16.70 12.15 13.95
N ASP A 537 -17.59 11.34 14.50
CA ASP A 537 -19.00 11.21 14.08
C ASP A 537 -19.74 12.57 14.10
N SER A 538 -19.58 13.37 13.03
CA SER A 538 -20.31 14.62 12.81
C SER A 538 -20.47 14.95 11.32
N PHE A 539 -20.76 13.94 10.49
CA PHE A 539 -21.36 14.21 9.17
C PHE A 539 -22.80 14.77 9.29
N ASP A 540 -23.36 14.79 10.51
CA ASP A 540 -24.46 15.67 10.88
C ASP A 540 -23.92 17.11 11.07
N HIS A 541 -24.50 18.06 10.34
CA HIS A 541 -24.22 19.50 10.40
C HIS A 541 -24.45 20.17 11.78
N VAL A 542 -24.77 19.40 12.83
CA VAL A 542 -25.02 19.88 14.19
C VAL A 542 -23.85 19.50 15.11
N LYS A 543 -22.86 20.39 15.21
CA LYS A 543 -21.80 20.46 16.24
C LYS A 543 -21.29 19.09 16.73
N GLY A 544 -20.30 18.53 16.03
CA GLY A 544 -19.46 17.45 16.56
C GLY A 544 -18.80 17.81 17.89
N GLY A 545 -18.53 16.81 18.73
CA GLY A 545 -17.83 16.96 20.01
C GLY A 545 -16.40 17.50 19.86
N GLU A 546 -15.70 17.74 20.98
CA GLU A 546 -14.32 18.23 20.96
C GLU A 546 -13.37 17.29 20.19
N ILE A 547 -12.54 17.86 19.31
CA ILE A 547 -11.66 17.17 18.33
C ILE A 547 -10.36 16.61 18.98
N LEU A 548 -10.23 16.68 20.31
CA LEU A 548 -9.00 16.35 21.06
C LEU A 548 -8.57 14.86 20.96
N ASP A 549 -9.44 14.02 20.41
CA ASP A 549 -9.37 12.56 20.52
C ASP A 549 -9.05 11.82 19.19
N ALA A 550 -8.95 12.52 18.05
CA ALA A 550 -8.60 11.92 16.76
C ALA A 550 -7.08 11.86 16.49
N ARG A 551 -6.31 11.31 17.43
CA ARG A 551 -4.84 11.15 17.32
C ARG A 551 -4.48 9.69 17.12
N PHE A 552 -3.73 9.40 16.05
CA PHE A 552 -3.16 8.07 15.82
C PHE A 552 -1.67 8.09 16.11
N LEU A 553 -1.27 7.35 17.13
CA LEU A 553 0.13 7.19 17.48
C LEU A 553 0.57 5.79 17.05
N VAL A 554 1.60 5.74 16.22
CA VAL A 554 2.10 4.50 15.64
C VAL A 554 3.63 4.47 15.76
N ASP A 555 4.20 3.31 16.05
CA ASP A 555 5.66 3.16 16.08
C ASP A 555 6.23 3.18 14.67
N THR A 556 5.61 2.38 13.79
CA THR A 556 5.98 2.27 12.39
C THR A 556 4.74 2.51 11.53
N LEU A 557 4.86 3.43 10.58
CA LEU A 557 3.85 3.74 9.59
C LEU A 557 4.38 3.37 8.21
N LYS A 558 3.65 2.53 7.50
CA LYS A 558 3.99 2.09 6.14
C LYS A 558 2.89 2.55 5.18
N PHE A 559 3.25 3.29 4.13
CA PHE A 559 2.34 3.62 3.04
C PHE A 559 2.69 2.79 1.81
N ARG A 560 1.66 2.21 1.20
CA ARG A 560 1.77 1.33 0.04
C ARG A 560 0.79 1.76 -1.02
N HIS A 561 1.23 1.73 -2.27
CA HIS A 561 0.50 2.31 -3.40
C HIS A 561 0.29 3.82 -3.21
N GLN A 562 -0.87 4.36 -3.55
CA GLN A 562 -1.16 5.79 -3.60
C GLN A 562 -1.93 6.18 -2.33
N VAL A 563 -1.51 7.21 -1.58
CA VAL A 563 -2.16 7.65 -0.34
C VAL A 563 -2.21 9.18 -0.26
N GLU A 564 -3.41 9.77 -0.25
CA GLU A 564 -3.66 11.18 0.03
C GLU A 564 -4.21 11.32 1.46
N LEU A 565 -3.50 12.07 2.30
CA LEU A 565 -4.03 12.50 3.59
C LEU A 565 -4.90 13.73 3.36
N PHE A 566 -6.22 13.54 3.47
CA PHE A 566 -7.20 14.61 3.25
C PHE A 566 -7.72 15.20 4.56
N THR A 567 -7.81 16.52 4.61
CA THR A 567 -8.28 17.26 5.79
C THR A 567 -9.28 18.32 5.35
N ASP A 568 -10.54 18.24 5.80
CA ASP A 568 -11.55 19.24 5.45
C ASP A 568 -11.21 20.59 6.10
N LYS A 569 -11.04 21.61 5.27
CA LYS A 569 -10.76 22.99 5.68
C LYS A 569 -11.82 23.60 6.60
N LYS A 570 -13.03 23.03 6.67
CA LYS A 570 -14.16 23.52 7.49
C LYS A 570 -14.40 22.73 8.79
N HIS A 571 -13.83 21.54 8.94
CA HIS A 571 -13.91 20.75 10.17
C HIS A 571 -12.55 20.83 10.87
N GLU A 572 -12.54 21.50 12.01
CA GLU A 572 -11.38 22.20 12.58
C GLU A 572 -10.14 21.31 12.86
N ARG A 573 -8.97 21.88 12.53
CA ARG A 573 -7.58 21.39 12.65
C ARG A 573 -7.15 20.50 11.48
N GLU A 574 -6.27 21.08 10.65
CA GLU A 574 -5.49 20.43 9.60
C GLU A 574 -4.97 19.08 10.15
N GLY A 575 -5.37 17.95 9.58
CA GLY A 575 -4.82 16.65 9.98
C GLY A 575 -3.35 16.57 9.57
N HIS A 576 -2.48 16.54 10.56
CA HIS A 576 -1.04 16.56 10.35
C HIS A 576 -0.45 15.15 10.21
N LEU A 577 0.60 15.01 9.40
CA LEU A 577 1.48 13.84 9.43
C LEU A 577 2.84 14.26 9.97
N GLU A 578 3.23 13.73 11.12
CA GLU A 578 4.48 14.13 11.77
C GLU A 578 5.30 12.95 12.24
N LEU A 579 6.61 13.05 12.01
CA LEU A 579 7.58 12.15 12.63
C LEU A 579 7.96 12.71 14.01
N ILE A 580 7.59 11.97 15.05
CA ILE A 580 7.77 12.37 16.44
C ILE A 580 8.70 11.40 17.18
N SER A 581 9.56 11.98 18.01
CA SER A 581 10.34 11.20 18.97
C SER A 581 9.48 10.72 20.14
N GLU A 582 9.97 9.72 20.88
CA GLU A 582 9.33 9.16 22.09
C GLU A 582 8.95 10.24 23.12
N ARG A 583 9.76 11.30 23.22
CA ARG A 583 9.54 12.39 24.17
C ARG A 583 8.41 13.34 23.73
N GLN A 584 8.10 13.37 22.44
CA GLN A 584 7.07 14.25 21.85
C GLN A 584 5.70 13.56 21.75
N THR A 585 5.63 12.25 21.91
CA THR A 585 4.39 11.45 21.89
C THR A 585 3.30 12.00 22.84
N GLY A 586 3.68 12.53 24.00
CA GLY A 586 2.75 13.13 24.96
C GLY A 586 2.43 14.61 24.75
N SER A 587 3.10 15.30 23.82
CA SER A 587 3.03 16.76 23.68
C SER A 587 2.11 17.26 22.57
N LYS A 588 1.47 16.36 21.82
CA LYS A 588 0.65 16.68 20.64
C LYS A 588 -0.83 16.78 21.03
N ASP A 589 -1.45 17.92 20.73
CA ASP A 589 -2.81 18.29 21.16
C ASP A 589 -3.78 18.56 20.00
N TYR A 590 -3.41 18.18 18.77
CA TYR A 590 -4.23 18.32 17.55
C TYR A 590 -4.44 16.97 16.85
N ALA A 591 -5.46 16.90 15.98
CA ALA A 591 -5.76 15.72 15.18
C ALA A 591 -4.63 15.45 14.17
N GLY A 592 -4.29 14.18 13.97
CA GLY A 592 -3.20 13.82 13.08
C GLY A 592 -2.68 12.40 13.28
N LEU A 593 -1.77 12.02 12.38
CA LEU A 593 -1.04 10.78 12.37
C LEU A 593 0.40 11.05 12.80
N TYR A 594 0.80 10.42 13.89
CA TYR A 594 2.10 10.64 14.50
C TYR A 594 2.86 9.33 14.54
N THR A 595 4.04 9.32 13.93
CA THR A 595 4.85 8.11 13.81
C THR A 595 6.29 8.32 14.24
N ARG A 596 6.97 7.29 14.72
CA ARG A 596 8.42 7.32 14.93
C ARG A 596 9.18 6.94 13.65
N HIS A 597 8.64 6.00 12.90
CA HIS A 597 9.20 5.53 11.64
C HIS A 597 8.15 5.67 10.53
N LEU A 598 8.48 6.38 9.46
CA LEU A 598 7.68 6.50 8.26
C LEU A 598 8.38 5.77 7.12
N HIS A 599 7.68 4.87 6.44
CA HIS A 599 8.24 4.07 5.37
C HIS A 599 7.30 4.07 4.15
N THR A 600 7.82 4.36 2.96
CA THR A 600 7.08 4.21 1.70
C THR A 600 7.50 2.92 1.02
N GLU A 601 6.55 2.08 0.63
CA GLU A 601 6.83 0.73 0.14
C GLU A 601 5.95 0.44 -1.08
N PRO A 602 6.50 0.24 -2.28
CA PRO A 602 5.68 -0.11 -3.42
C PRO A 602 5.09 -1.51 -3.25
N ILE A 603 3.76 -1.55 -3.33
CA ILE A 603 3.03 -2.77 -3.65
C ILE A 603 2.34 -2.55 -4.98
N GLY A 604 2.60 -3.49 -5.90
CA GLY A 604 2.09 -3.54 -7.26
C GLY A 604 0.60 -3.81 -7.39
N ALA A 605 -0.25 -3.16 -6.59
CA ALA A 605 -1.67 -3.14 -6.90
C ALA A 605 -1.89 -2.44 -8.25
N CYS A 606 -2.77 -3.01 -9.07
CA CYS A 606 -3.09 -2.47 -10.39
C CYS A 606 -1.85 -2.28 -11.30
N GLY A 607 -0.77 -3.03 -11.06
CA GLY A 607 0.46 -2.95 -11.85
C GLY A 607 1.30 -1.69 -11.63
N ASN A 608 1.03 -0.87 -10.60
CA ASN A 608 1.84 0.31 -10.29
C ASN A 608 3.08 -0.07 -9.44
N PRO A 609 4.32 0.04 -9.95
CA PRO A 609 5.51 -0.35 -9.20
C PRO A 609 5.98 0.71 -8.19
N THR A 610 5.17 1.74 -7.93
CA THR A 610 5.53 2.87 -7.07
C THR A 610 4.48 3.15 -6.01
N SER A 611 4.93 3.66 -4.86
CA SER A 611 4.06 4.25 -3.84
C SER A 611 4.10 5.76 -3.91
N GLU A 612 3.00 6.42 -3.61
CA GLU A 612 2.81 7.86 -3.73
C GLU A 612 2.12 8.39 -2.45
N LEU A 613 2.67 9.43 -1.85
CA LEU A 613 2.13 10.06 -0.64
C LEU A 613 1.87 11.54 -0.90
N TRP A 614 0.60 11.94 -0.87
CA TRP A 614 0.17 13.34 -0.88
C TRP A 614 -0.25 13.76 0.52
N ILE A 615 0.34 14.83 1.02
CA ILE A 615 -0.03 15.43 2.29
C ILE A 615 -0.35 16.91 2.11
N HIS A 616 -1.15 17.46 3.02
CA HIS A 616 -1.42 18.90 3.06
C HIS A 616 -0.24 19.69 3.62
N ASP A 617 0.55 19.09 4.51
CA ASP A 617 1.69 19.74 5.14
C ASP A 617 2.74 20.15 4.09
N PRO A 618 3.30 21.37 4.19
CA PRO A 618 4.25 21.90 3.22
C PRO A 618 5.62 21.20 3.28
N ALA A 619 5.93 20.53 4.39
CA ALA A 619 7.13 19.73 4.58
C ALA A 619 6.89 18.60 5.59
N ILE A 620 7.63 17.49 5.44
CA ILE A 620 7.79 16.44 6.46
C ILE A 620 9.10 16.69 7.21
N ASP A 621 9.01 16.94 8.51
CA ASP A 621 10.17 17.09 9.38
C ASP A 621 10.59 15.74 9.97
N VAL A 622 11.78 15.26 9.60
CA VAL A 622 12.41 14.06 10.14
C VAL A 622 13.26 14.47 11.34
N THR A 623 12.64 14.42 12.52
CA THR A 623 13.22 14.89 13.78
C THR A 623 14.22 13.89 14.38
N THR A 624 14.98 14.31 15.40
CA THR A 624 15.97 13.46 16.08
C THR A 624 15.38 12.10 16.49
N SER A 625 16.09 11.00 16.21
CA SER A 625 15.68 9.60 16.50
C SER A 625 14.45 9.07 15.76
N THR A 626 13.96 9.80 14.76
CA THR A 626 12.93 9.33 13.83
C THR A 626 13.56 8.89 12.51
N THR A 627 12.82 8.10 11.75
CA THR A 627 13.30 7.58 10.46
C THR A 627 12.25 7.79 9.39
N LEU A 628 12.64 8.45 8.30
CA LEU A 628 11.92 8.40 7.05
C LEU A 628 12.69 7.46 6.12
N GLY A 629 12.03 6.45 5.57
CA GLY A 629 12.71 5.53 4.66
C GLY A 629 11.83 4.91 3.60
N GLY A 630 12.42 3.96 2.89
CA GLY A 630 11.76 3.22 1.83
C GLY A 630 11.89 3.94 0.50
N PHE A 631 11.00 3.65 -0.44
CA PHE A 631 11.04 4.19 -1.79
C PHE A 631 9.63 4.37 -2.37
N GLY A 632 9.47 5.30 -3.30
CA GLY A 632 8.19 5.90 -3.69
C GLY A 632 8.29 7.42 -3.82
N ILE A 633 7.16 8.11 -3.98
CA ILE A 633 7.08 9.54 -4.25
C ILE A 633 6.37 10.24 -3.09
N ILE A 634 7.01 11.22 -2.47
CA ILE A 634 6.42 12.10 -1.47
C ILE A 634 6.25 13.48 -2.11
N TYR A 635 5.00 13.94 -2.26
CA TYR A 635 4.68 15.19 -2.95
C TYR A 635 4.86 16.46 -2.10
N SER A 636 5.57 16.35 -0.99
CA SER A 636 5.89 17.45 -0.06
C SER A 636 7.42 17.61 0.07
N ASP A 637 7.86 18.76 0.59
CA ASP A 637 9.27 18.96 0.94
C ASP A 637 9.64 18.00 2.08
N VAL A 638 10.89 17.60 2.19
CA VAL A 638 11.41 16.81 3.31
C VAL A 638 12.53 17.59 3.97
N HIS A 639 12.45 17.80 5.28
CA HIS A 639 13.50 18.41 6.08
C HIS A 639 14.02 17.36 7.07
N VAL A 640 15.27 16.97 6.92
CA VAL A 640 15.96 16.07 7.86
C VAL A 640 16.76 16.91 8.85
N GLU A 641 16.31 16.91 10.11
CA GLU A 641 16.93 17.63 11.20
C GLU A 641 18.20 16.93 11.70
N ASN A 642 18.92 17.58 12.62
CA ASN A 642 20.07 16.99 13.30
C ASN A 642 19.69 15.68 14.03
N GLY A 643 20.36 14.58 13.67
CA GLY A 643 20.09 13.25 14.21
C GLY A 643 18.80 12.60 13.69
N GLY A 644 18.16 13.18 12.67
CA GLY A 644 17.13 12.54 11.87
C GLY A 644 17.75 11.59 10.84
N HIS A 645 17.04 10.51 10.51
CA HIS A 645 17.52 9.47 9.61
C HIS A 645 16.66 9.41 8.33
N LEU A 646 17.29 9.63 7.17
CA LEU A 646 16.71 9.38 5.85
C LEU A 646 17.27 8.08 5.29
N ASN A 647 16.48 7.01 5.37
CA ASN A 647 16.87 5.66 5.02
C ASN A 647 16.18 5.23 3.72
N ALA A 648 16.62 5.80 2.59
CA ALA A 648 16.29 5.22 1.28
C ALA A 648 16.86 3.78 1.17
N GLY A 649 17.91 3.50 1.94
CA GLY A 649 18.59 2.22 2.13
C GLY A 649 17.74 1.07 2.68
N PHE A 650 18.32 -0.13 2.63
CA PHE A 650 17.83 -1.32 3.33
C PHE A 650 17.84 -1.08 4.86
N THR A 651 16.83 -1.55 5.57
CA THR A 651 16.73 -1.41 7.04
C THR A 651 16.18 -2.69 7.67
N SER A 652 16.32 -2.88 8.99
CA SER A 652 15.66 -4.00 9.69
C SER A 652 14.14 -3.98 9.51
N LEU A 653 13.53 -2.79 9.43
CA LEU A 653 12.09 -2.63 9.15
C LEU A 653 11.69 -3.14 7.75
N ARG A 654 12.63 -3.18 6.81
CA ARG A 654 12.47 -3.77 5.47
C ARG A 654 12.60 -5.29 5.47
N MET A 655 13.39 -5.88 6.37
CA MET A 655 13.51 -7.35 6.49
C MET A 655 12.19 -8.01 6.92
N HIS A 656 11.41 -7.34 7.77
CA HIS A 656 10.09 -7.80 8.21
C HIS A 656 8.98 -7.56 7.18
N GLY A 657 9.34 -7.05 6.00
CA GLY A 657 8.43 -6.70 4.92
C GLY A 657 8.11 -7.85 3.97
N GLN A 658 7.13 -7.63 3.09
CA GLN A 658 6.95 -8.44 1.90
C GLN A 658 8.16 -8.29 0.96
N CYS A 659 8.32 -9.27 0.07
CA CYS A 659 9.45 -9.38 -0.86
C CYS A 659 9.87 -8.07 -1.60
N TYR A 660 8.90 -7.25 -2.05
CA TYR A 660 9.17 -5.99 -2.76
C TYR A 660 9.85 -4.98 -1.84
N GLU A 661 9.51 -4.97 -0.55
CA GLU A 661 10.06 -4.07 0.46
C GLU A 661 11.58 -4.28 0.65
N GLN A 662 12.11 -5.44 0.24
CA GLN A 662 13.50 -5.83 0.41
C GLN A 662 14.38 -5.52 -0.83
N GLN A 663 13.80 -5.03 -1.95
CA GLN A 663 14.52 -4.70 -3.19
C GLN A 663 14.97 -3.23 -3.24
N ALA A 664 16.05 -2.91 -3.98
CA ALA A 664 16.46 -1.50 -4.08
C ALA A 664 15.41 -0.64 -4.80
N GLY A 665 15.30 0.63 -4.40
CA GLY A 665 14.39 1.57 -5.02
C GLY A 665 14.80 3.02 -4.84
N THR A 666 13.97 3.92 -5.37
CA THR A 666 14.22 5.37 -5.30
C THR A 666 13.16 6.06 -4.47
N LEU A 667 13.58 6.83 -3.47
CA LEU A 667 12.71 7.75 -2.72
C LEU A 667 12.72 9.13 -3.39
N THR A 668 11.63 9.48 -4.03
CA THR A 668 11.43 10.78 -4.67
C THR A 668 10.73 11.74 -3.72
N THR A 669 11.25 12.95 -3.58
CA THR A 669 10.60 14.06 -2.86
C THR A 669 10.74 15.35 -3.67
N LYS A 670 9.98 16.39 -3.33
CA LYS A 670 10.06 17.68 -4.02
C LYS A 670 11.38 18.39 -3.68
N ASP A 671 11.47 19.05 -2.54
CA ASP A 671 12.71 19.66 -2.07
C ASP A 671 13.25 18.89 -0.86
N LEU A 672 14.55 18.60 -0.83
CA LEU A 672 15.22 17.95 0.30
C LEU A 672 16.14 18.94 1.02
N ARG A 673 15.87 19.18 2.29
CA ARG A 673 16.65 20.04 3.19
C ARG A 673 17.31 19.19 4.26
N LEU A 674 18.63 19.32 4.40
CA LEU A 674 19.42 18.51 5.32
C LEU A 674 20.18 19.42 6.29
N ASP A 675 19.91 19.29 7.59
CA ASP A 675 20.64 20.02 8.61
C ASP A 675 22.00 19.39 8.91
N ALA A 676 22.85 20.15 9.61
CA ALA A 676 24.11 19.62 10.11
C ALA A 676 23.84 18.43 11.05
N GLY A 677 24.43 17.27 10.73
CA GLY A 677 24.24 16.02 11.48
C GLY A 677 23.10 15.13 10.97
N ALA A 678 22.42 15.49 9.88
CA ALA A 678 21.48 14.60 9.20
C ALA A 678 22.20 13.32 8.73
N GLN A 679 21.52 12.17 8.89
CA GLN A 679 22.05 10.85 8.54
C GLN A 679 21.30 10.29 7.32
N LEU A 680 21.99 10.06 6.22
CA LEU A 680 21.44 9.44 5.02
C LEU A 680 21.97 8.03 4.89
N HIS A 681 21.10 7.04 4.70
CA HIS A 681 21.50 5.64 4.56
C HIS A 681 21.09 5.13 3.18
N PHE A 682 22.03 4.52 2.46
CA PHE A 682 21.84 3.90 1.15
C PHE A 682 22.34 2.48 1.19
N SER A 683 21.59 1.55 0.60
CA SER A 683 22.11 0.20 0.40
C SER A 683 22.55 -0.03 -1.04
N VAL A 684 23.56 -0.88 -1.19
CA VAL A 684 24.12 -1.28 -2.50
C VAL A 684 24.21 -2.80 -2.59
N GLY A 685 24.31 -3.30 -3.82
CA GLY A 685 24.65 -4.69 -4.04
C GLY A 685 24.94 -5.08 -5.50
N THR A 686 24.58 -6.30 -5.88
CA THR A 686 24.78 -6.93 -7.19
C THR A 686 23.49 -7.22 -7.94
N THR A 687 22.33 -7.18 -7.29
CA THR A 687 21.02 -7.42 -7.94
C THR A 687 20.36 -6.10 -8.32
N LEU A 688 19.74 -6.03 -9.49
CA LEU A 688 18.94 -4.87 -9.87
C LEU A 688 17.69 -4.75 -8.98
N GLY A 689 17.42 -3.53 -8.50
CA GLY A 689 16.20 -3.17 -7.79
C GLY A 689 15.03 -2.81 -8.70
N LEU A 690 13.94 -2.35 -8.08
CA LEU A 690 12.73 -1.87 -8.75
C LEU A 690 12.95 -0.57 -9.53
N ASN A 691 13.97 0.20 -9.17
CA ASN A 691 14.43 1.37 -9.91
C ASN A 691 15.34 1.04 -11.11
N GLY A 692 15.64 -0.24 -11.36
CA GLY A 692 16.56 -0.66 -12.42
C GLY A 692 18.03 -0.35 -12.10
N GLU A 693 18.37 -0.06 -10.83
CA GLU A 693 19.73 0.22 -10.36
C GLU A 693 20.19 -0.79 -9.31
N TYR A 694 21.50 -0.81 -9.02
CA TYR A 694 22.10 -1.70 -8.01
C TYR A 694 22.18 -1.08 -6.61
N SER A 695 21.57 0.09 -6.44
CA SER A 695 21.58 0.87 -5.20
C SER A 695 20.22 1.51 -4.96
N ASP A 696 19.93 1.73 -3.68
CA ASP A 696 18.89 2.68 -3.32
C ASP A 696 19.33 4.10 -3.67
N ALA A 697 18.36 4.95 -4.00
CA ALA A 697 18.62 6.34 -4.33
C ALA A 697 17.55 7.27 -3.76
N VAL A 698 17.88 8.56 -3.71
CA VAL A 698 16.93 9.64 -3.45
C VAL A 698 16.85 10.52 -4.69
N ASP A 699 15.67 10.94 -5.12
CA ASP A 699 15.46 11.83 -6.27
C ASP A 699 14.71 13.11 -5.85
N VAL A 700 15.26 14.29 -6.18
CA VAL A 700 14.75 15.58 -5.68
C VAL A 700 14.76 16.69 -6.73
N ASP A 701 13.82 17.63 -6.64
CA ASP A 701 13.83 18.86 -7.44
C ASP A 701 14.93 19.81 -6.97
N ARG A 702 15.09 19.99 -5.66
CA ARG A 702 16.15 20.83 -5.06
C ARG A 702 16.79 20.18 -3.84
N LEU A 703 18.11 20.00 -3.90
CA LEU A 703 18.92 19.59 -2.74
C LEU A 703 19.51 20.82 -2.02
N THR A 704 19.28 20.91 -0.71
CA THR A 704 19.83 21.96 0.17
C THR A 704 20.44 21.34 1.42
N THR A 705 21.66 21.72 1.78
CA THR A 705 22.32 21.29 3.02
C THR A 705 22.77 22.51 3.83
N TYR A 706 22.62 22.46 5.16
CA TYR A 706 22.97 23.53 6.09
C TYR A 706 24.22 23.23 6.95
N GLY A 707 24.96 22.19 6.62
CA GLY A 707 26.20 21.80 7.27
C GLY A 707 26.60 20.38 6.90
N SER A 708 27.53 19.77 7.63
CA SER A 708 28.00 18.41 7.35
C SER A 708 26.84 17.40 7.42
N VAL A 709 26.68 16.59 6.38
CA VAL A 709 25.69 15.51 6.27
C VAL A 709 26.43 14.20 6.09
N ASP A 710 26.06 13.19 6.87
CA ASP A 710 26.69 11.88 6.79
C ASP A 710 25.94 10.97 5.80
N ILE A 711 26.70 10.36 4.89
CA ILE A 711 26.25 9.41 3.88
C ILE A 711 26.76 8.04 4.30
N ASN A 712 25.83 7.20 4.75
CA ASN A 712 26.05 5.84 5.20
C ASN A 712 25.78 4.85 4.06
N ILE A 713 26.75 3.98 3.78
CA ILE A 713 26.63 2.93 2.77
C ILE A 713 26.55 1.58 3.44
N GLU A 714 25.50 0.83 3.11
CA GLU A 714 25.20 -0.47 3.67
C GLU A 714 25.14 -1.53 2.57
N ILE A 715 25.53 -2.77 2.89
CA ILE A 715 25.41 -3.89 1.95
C ILE A 715 24.07 -4.56 2.23
N ARG A 716 23.26 -4.75 1.17
CA ARG A 716 22.02 -5.52 1.33
C ARG A 716 22.32 -6.96 1.79
N PRO A 717 21.49 -7.55 2.66
CA PRO A 717 21.71 -8.91 3.11
C PRO A 717 21.78 -9.88 1.93
N CYS A 718 22.73 -10.80 2.00
CA CYS A 718 23.01 -11.80 0.96
C CYS A 718 23.43 -11.24 -0.40
N GLU A 719 23.76 -9.96 -0.46
CA GLU A 719 24.41 -9.35 -1.60
C GLU A 719 25.88 -9.08 -1.32
N LYS A 720 26.62 -8.73 -2.38
CA LYS A 720 28.02 -8.32 -2.29
C LYS A 720 28.17 -6.92 -2.85
N MET A 721 29.23 -6.24 -2.45
CA MET A 721 29.67 -5.03 -3.15
C MET A 721 30.54 -5.43 -4.34
N GLU A 722 30.39 -4.70 -5.44
CA GLU A 722 31.29 -4.80 -6.59
C GLU A 722 32.03 -3.48 -6.80
N LYS A 723 33.24 -3.56 -7.37
CA LYS A 723 34.00 -2.38 -7.79
C LYS A 723 33.24 -1.70 -8.94
N ARG A 724 32.37 -0.73 -8.63
CA ARG A 724 31.59 0.08 -9.59
C ARG A 724 31.11 1.39 -8.95
N CYS A 725 30.48 2.25 -9.74
CA CYS A 725 29.80 3.44 -9.25
C CYS A 725 28.29 3.18 -9.13
N TYR A 726 27.73 3.56 -8.00
CA TYR A 726 26.32 3.40 -7.62
C TYR A 726 25.68 4.78 -7.51
N PRO A 727 24.61 5.09 -8.26
CA PRO A 727 23.89 6.34 -8.10
C PRO A 727 23.12 6.32 -6.77
N ILE A 728 23.28 7.36 -5.95
CA ILE A 728 22.65 7.45 -4.63
C ILE A 728 21.77 8.68 -4.47
N ILE A 729 22.03 9.77 -5.20
CA ILE A 729 21.19 10.98 -5.17
C ILE A 729 21.03 11.53 -6.57
N TYR A 730 19.81 11.70 -7.03
CA TYR A 730 19.46 12.48 -8.21
C TYR A 730 18.92 13.84 -7.79
N TYR A 731 19.28 14.90 -8.50
CA TYR A 731 18.80 16.25 -8.21
C TYR A 731 18.59 17.08 -9.47
N LYS A 732 17.49 17.83 -9.58
CA LYS A 732 17.29 18.78 -10.69
C LYS A 732 18.02 20.10 -10.47
N SER A 733 18.14 20.53 -9.22
CA SER A 733 18.85 21.73 -8.81
C SER A 733 19.47 21.58 -7.42
N VAL A 734 20.48 22.40 -7.11
CA VAL A 734 21.19 22.35 -5.82
C VAL A 734 21.54 23.75 -5.35
N SER A 735 21.42 24.02 -4.05
CA SER A 735 21.88 25.29 -3.48
C SER A 735 23.42 25.35 -3.44
N PRO A 736 24.02 26.56 -3.46
CA PRO A 736 25.47 26.70 -3.41
C PRO A 736 26.12 25.89 -2.28
N ASN A 737 27.23 25.23 -2.57
CA ASN A 737 28.02 24.41 -1.64
C ASN A 737 27.36 23.14 -1.08
N SER A 738 26.11 22.81 -1.45
CA SER A 738 25.43 21.68 -0.80
C SER A 738 26.09 20.32 -1.04
N LEU A 739 26.65 20.10 -2.23
CA LEU A 739 27.36 18.85 -2.53
C LEU A 739 28.66 18.70 -1.72
N ASN A 740 29.31 19.82 -1.35
CA ASN A 740 30.56 19.82 -0.58
C ASN A 740 30.36 19.42 0.88
N ASN A 741 29.13 19.50 1.36
CA ASN A 741 28.73 19.18 2.72
C ASN A 741 28.46 17.69 2.94
N LEU A 742 28.32 16.92 1.87
CA LEU A 742 28.17 15.46 1.94
C LEU A 742 29.49 14.82 2.40
N LYS A 743 29.42 13.90 3.37
CA LYS A 743 30.56 13.17 3.93
C LYS A 743 30.25 11.69 3.99
N LEU A 744 31.12 10.89 3.39
CA LEU A 744 30.96 9.45 3.37
C LEU A 744 31.43 8.80 4.68
N THR A 745 30.61 7.87 5.19
CA THR A 745 30.87 7.09 6.41
C THR A 745 30.39 5.64 6.18
N PRO A 746 31.25 4.60 6.13
CA PRO A 746 32.70 4.62 6.22
C PRO A 746 33.37 5.09 4.91
N ARG A 747 34.69 5.37 4.96
CA ARG A 747 35.51 5.79 3.80
C ARG A 747 36.12 4.64 2.99
N SER A 748 36.01 3.43 3.49
CA SER A 748 36.52 2.21 2.88
C SER A 748 35.61 1.05 3.26
N VAL A 749 35.64 -0.01 2.46
CA VAL A 749 34.89 -1.25 2.66
C VAL A 749 35.76 -2.44 2.35
N MET A 750 35.47 -3.58 2.98
CA MET A 750 36.15 -4.84 2.70
C MET A 750 35.43 -5.58 1.56
N ILE A 751 36.14 -5.90 0.49
CA ILE A 751 35.65 -6.72 -0.63
C ILE A 751 36.64 -7.86 -0.83
N ASP A 752 36.16 -9.11 -0.75
CA ASP A 752 36.99 -10.31 -0.92
C ASP A 752 38.28 -10.33 -0.05
N GLY A 753 38.22 -9.71 1.13
CA GLY A 753 39.36 -9.62 2.05
C GLY A 753 40.34 -8.47 1.77
N GLU A 754 40.09 -7.63 0.75
CA GLU A 754 40.84 -6.41 0.42
C GLU A 754 40.09 -5.17 0.90
N GLU A 755 40.79 -4.22 1.54
CA GLU A 755 40.22 -2.92 1.89
C GLU A 755 40.22 -2.01 0.66
N VAL A 756 39.04 -1.63 0.21
CA VAL A 756 38.82 -0.84 -1.01
C VAL A 756 38.26 0.55 -0.62
N PRO A 757 38.81 1.66 -1.15
CA PRO A 757 38.32 2.99 -0.84
C PRO A 757 36.92 3.23 -1.42
N LEU A 758 36.09 3.96 -0.69
CA LEU A 758 34.83 4.50 -1.18
C LEU A 758 34.97 5.99 -1.48
N ASN A 759 34.52 6.40 -2.66
CA ASN A 759 34.64 7.77 -3.13
C ASN A 759 33.25 8.34 -3.47
N LEU A 760 32.90 9.50 -2.90
CA LEU A 760 31.77 10.28 -3.37
C LEU A 760 32.17 11.06 -4.62
N VAL A 761 31.48 10.79 -5.72
CA VAL A 761 31.67 11.48 -7.00
C VAL A 761 30.48 12.41 -7.22
N VAL A 762 30.73 13.70 -6.98
CA VAL A 762 29.76 14.79 -7.16
C VAL A 762 29.99 15.55 -8.46
N SER A 763 30.93 15.11 -9.30
CA SER A 763 31.33 15.84 -10.51
C SER A 763 30.25 15.89 -11.60
N TYR A 764 29.32 14.95 -11.60
CA TYR A 764 28.24 14.89 -12.59
C TYR A 764 27.09 15.80 -12.20
N THR A 765 26.67 16.67 -13.12
CA THR A 765 25.48 17.49 -12.91
C THR A 765 24.25 16.60 -12.81
N GLY A 766 23.53 16.72 -11.71
CA GLY A 766 22.22 16.11 -11.47
C GLY A 766 22.25 14.72 -10.84
N VAL A 767 23.43 14.18 -10.54
CA VAL A 767 23.57 12.89 -9.86
C VAL A 767 24.83 12.82 -8.99
N VAL A 768 24.70 12.24 -7.81
CA VAL A 768 25.79 11.89 -6.91
C VAL A 768 25.99 10.38 -6.94
N TYR A 769 27.22 9.95 -7.19
CA TYR A 769 27.59 8.54 -7.15
C TYR A 769 28.43 8.24 -5.90
N VAL A 770 28.30 7.02 -5.39
CA VAL A 770 29.35 6.39 -4.60
C VAL A 770 30.08 5.37 -5.45
N CYS A 771 31.39 5.55 -5.61
CA CYS A 771 32.24 4.69 -6.39
C CYS A 771 33.16 3.87 -5.49
N ILE A 772 33.21 2.57 -5.75
CA ILE A 772 34.00 1.62 -4.98
C ILE A 772 35.30 1.31 -5.72
N GLY A 773 36.43 1.63 -5.09
CA GLY A 773 37.78 1.47 -5.63
C GLY A 773 38.23 2.61 -6.54
N GLU A 774 39.15 2.28 -7.45
CA GLU A 774 39.67 3.23 -8.46
C GLU A 774 38.73 3.44 -9.67
N ASN A 775 37.56 2.80 -9.66
CA ASN A 775 36.54 3.01 -10.68
C ASN A 775 35.91 4.40 -10.49
N VAL A 776 36.59 5.42 -10.98
CA VAL A 776 36.05 6.77 -11.08
C VAL A 776 35.57 6.92 -12.51
N THR A 777 34.26 7.04 -12.73
CA THR A 777 33.75 7.53 -14.01
C THR A 777 34.44 8.88 -14.28
N PRO A 778 35.05 9.13 -15.45
CA PRO A 778 35.87 10.31 -15.67
C PRO A 778 35.07 11.59 -15.41
N ALA A 779 35.41 12.29 -14.34
CA ALA A 779 34.70 13.49 -13.92
C ALA A 779 34.65 14.48 -15.10
N PRO A 780 33.47 15.01 -15.46
CA PRO A 780 33.38 15.99 -16.53
C PRO A 780 34.29 17.18 -16.21
N VAL A 781 34.93 17.69 -17.26
CA VAL A 781 35.85 18.82 -17.17
C VAL A 781 35.14 20.01 -17.76
N HIS A 782 35.03 21.08 -16.97
CA HIS A 782 34.62 22.40 -17.44
C HIS A 782 35.86 23.25 -17.65
N THR A 783 35.72 24.41 -18.29
CA THR A 783 36.83 25.33 -18.44
C THR A 783 36.62 26.64 -17.71
N VAL A 784 37.72 27.18 -17.16
CA VAL A 784 37.81 28.57 -16.75
C VAL A 784 38.62 29.31 -17.80
N THR A 785 37.94 30.15 -18.58
CA THR A 785 38.56 31.02 -19.58
C THR A 785 39.04 32.30 -18.92
N MET A 786 40.34 32.53 -18.97
CA MET A 786 41.01 33.70 -18.41
C MET A 786 41.48 34.61 -19.55
N PRO A 787 40.90 35.81 -19.70
CA PRO A 787 41.16 36.69 -20.84
C PRO A 787 42.52 37.39 -20.73
N GLU A 788 43.00 37.91 -21.86
CA GLU A 788 44.07 38.90 -21.87
C GLU A 788 43.51 40.27 -21.47
N THR A 789 43.99 40.84 -20.36
CA THR A 789 43.56 42.16 -19.89
C THR A 789 44.78 43.07 -19.72
N PRO A 790 44.81 44.25 -20.37
CA PRO A 790 45.90 45.22 -20.21
C PRO A 790 46.14 45.58 -18.75
N GLY A 791 47.39 45.48 -18.30
CA GLY A 791 47.77 45.81 -16.92
C GLY A 791 47.45 44.75 -15.86
N VAL A 792 47.01 43.55 -16.25
CA VAL A 792 46.84 42.40 -15.35
C VAL A 792 47.72 41.24 -15.82
N THR A 793 48.51 40.67 -14.91
CA THR A 793 49.24 39.42 -15.14
C THR A 793 48.70 38.35 -14.19
N THR A 794 48.20 37.23 -14.73
CA THR A 794 47.63 36.15 -13.93
C THR A 794 48.54 34.93 -13.86
N THR A 795 48.42 34.13 -12.78
CA THR A 795 49.01 32.79 -12.67
C THR A 795 47.94 31.83 -12.15
N PRO A 796 47.44 30.87 -12.95
CA PRO A 796 47.88 30.52 -14.31
C PRO A 796 47.71 31.67 -15.32
N GLY A 797 48.46 31.65 -16.44
CA GLY A 797 48.44 32.73 -17.45
C GLY A 797 47.14 32.78 -18.28
N LYS A 798 47.03 33.74 -19.20
CA LYS A 798 45.88 33.82 -20.13
C LYS A 798 45.65 32.48 -20.84
N GLY A 799 44.39 32.06 -20.98
CA GLY A 799 44.05 30.79 -21.62
C GLY A 799 42.80 30.13 -21.07
N ILE A 800 42.51 28.95 -21.62
CA ILE A 800 41.40 28.08 -21.23
C ILE A 800 41.96 27.02 -20.29
N TRP A 801 41.52 27.03 -19.03
CA TRP A 801 42.01 26.11 -18.01
C TRP A 801 40.98 25.03 -17.73
N PRO A 802 41.28 23.75 -18.01
CA PRO A 802 40.39 22.66 -17.65
C PRO A 802 40.34 22.53 -16.12
N VAL A 803 39.12 22.44 -15.60
CA VAL A 803 38.82 22.29 -14.18
C VAL A 803 37.83 21.15 -14.04
N THR A 804 38.18 20.16 -13.24
CA THR A 804 37.27 19.06 -12.90
C THR A 804 35.99 19.62 -12.30
N ALA A 805 34.85 19.18 -12.77
CA ALA A 805 33.56 19.68 -12.31
C ALA A 805 33.42 19.58 -10.78
N ASN A 806 32.79 20.58 -10.17
CA ASN A 806 32.60 20.79 -8.73
C ASN A 806 33.88 21.03 -7.92
N SER A 807 35.06 21.08 -8.55
CA SER A 807 36.30 21.51 -7.89
C SER A 807 36.42 23.04 -7.87
N ALA A 808 37.36 23.54 -7.06
CA ALA A 808 37.65 24.97 -7.00
C ALA A 808 38.81 25.33 -7.93
N PHE A 809 38.70 26.45 -8.64
CA PHE A 809 39.78 27.01 -9.44
C PHE A 809 40.41 28.19 -8.71
N ARG A 810 41.74 28.13 -8.50
CA ARG A 810 42.51 29.20 -7.87
C ARG A 810 43.40 29.86 -8.90
N PHE A 811 43.43 31.18 -8.90
CA PHE A 811 44.40 31.93 -9.67
C PHE A 811 44.87 33.16 -8.90
N LYS A 812 46.06 33.63 -9.25
CA LYS A 812 46.66 34.84 -8.71
C LYS A 812 46.65 35.91 -9.78
N ALA A 813 46.53 37.18 -9.40
CA ALA A 813 46.64 38.32 -10.29
C ALA A 813 47.55 39.41 -9.72
N VAL A 814 48.37 39.99 -10.61
CA VAL A 814 49.21 41.16 -10.36
C VAL A 814 48.70 42.29 -11.23
N TYR A 815 48.44 43.45 -10.62
CA TYR A 815 47.92 44.64 -11.29
C TYR A 815 49.04 45.66 -11.47
N SER A 816 49.15 46.26 -12.66
CA SER A 816 50.11 47.34 -12.95
C SER A 816 49.73 48.68 -12.33
N THR A 817 48.50 48.81 -11.83
CA THR A 817 47.97 49.99 -11.14
C THR A 817 47.85 49.74 -9.63
N PRO A 818 47.87 50.79 -8.78
CA PRO A 818 47.82 50.64 -7.32
C PRO A 818 46.52 50.04 -6.77
N ARG A 819 45.45 50.00 -7.57
CA ARG A 819 44.14 49.46 -7.20
C ARG A 819 43.82 48.22 -8.06
N PRO A 820 43.42 47.09 -7.44
CA PRO A 820 43.05 45.89 -8.20
C PRO A 820 41.80 46.15 -9.03
N LEU A 821 41.72 45.55 -10.22
CA LEU A 821 40.49 45.55 -11.02
C LEU A 821 39.46 44.61 -10.37
N VAL A 822 38.17 44.89 -10.58
CA VAL A 822 37.09 44.02 -10.15
C VAL A 822 37.07 42.80 -11.07
N VAL A 823 37.04 41.60 -10.47
CA VAL A 823 36.97 40.33 -11.20
C VAL A 823 35.56 39.79 -11.13
N ARG A 824 34.97 39.53 -12.30
CA ARG A 824 33.62 38.97 -12.44
C ARG A 824 33.66 37.65 -13.20
N THR A 825 32.75 36.75 -12.85
CA THR A 825 32.48 35.54 -13.64
C THR A 825 31.23 35.77 -14.51
N ASN A 826 30.96 34.92 -15.50
CA ASN A 826 29.68 34.86 -16.22
C ASN A 826 28.57 34.15 -15.41
N ARG A 827 28.87 33.67 -14.20
CA ARG A 827 27.90 33.05 -13.30
C ARG A 827 26.93 34.12 -12.80
N LYS A 828 25.63 33.89 -12.99
CA LYS A 828 24.59 34.78 -12.43
C LYS A 828 24.59 34.69 -10.91
N ASN A 829 24.44 35.83 -10.24
CA ASN A 829 24.37 35.89 -8.78
C ASN A 829 23.05 35.21 -8.31
N ARG A 830 23.12 33.96 -7.82
CA ARG A 830 21.97 33.24 -7.27
C ARG A 830 21.97 33.37 -5.74
N GLU A 831 21.10 34.26 -5.26
CA GLU A 831 20.71 34.55 -3.86
C GLU A 831 21.36 35.76 -3.15
N GLN A 832 20.56 36.83 -2.99
CA GLN A 832 20.21 37.32 -1.65
C GLN A 832 18.70 37.13 -1.44
N LYS A 833 18.29 35.96 -0.94
CA LYS A 833 17.01 35.83 -0.23
C LYS A 833 17.18 36.57 1.10
N LYS A 834 16.42 37.64 1.31
CA LYS A 834 16.30 38.29 2.62
C LYS A 834 15.77 37.26 3.63
N THR A 835 16.64 36.78 4.51
CA THR A 835 16.24 36.19 5.78
C THR A 835 15.63 37.30 6.64
N GLY A 836 14.45 37.02 7.19
CA GLY A 836 13.62 38.01 7.86
C GLY A 836 14.20 38.49 9.20
N ASP A 837 13.86 39.73 9.55
CA ASP A 837 13.61 40.12 10.92
C ASP A 837 12.46 41.14 10.98
N LYS A 838 11.75 41.09 12.10
CA LYS A 838 10.44 41.66 12.47
C LYS A 838 10.14 43.12 12.03
N PRO A 839 8.85 43.52 11.99
CA PRO A 839 8.47 44.88 11.62
C PRO A 839 8.75 45.87 12.75
N THR A 840 9.78 46.69 12.61
CA THR A 840 9.93 47.91 13.41
C THR A 840 10.34 49.11 12.55
N GLN A 841 9.45 50.10 12.59
CA GLN A 841 9.59 51.55 12.36
C GLN A 841 10.47 52.10 11.22
N LYS A 842 9.82 52.95 10.42
CA LYS A 842 10.37 53.86 9.39
C LYS A 842 11.55 54.68 9.92
N ILE A 843 12.71 54.52 9.28
CA ILE A 843 13.77 55.53 9.18
C ILE A 843 14.25 55.57 7.73
N SER A 844 14.47 56.79 7.21
CA SER A 844 14.82 57.16 5.83
C SER A 844 16.02 56.39 5.22
N PRO A 845 16.07 56.23 3.88
CA PRO A 845 17.00 55.33 3.22
C PRO A 845 18.43 55.88 3.14
N VAL A 846 19.37 55.12 3.69
CA VAL A 846 20.77 55.10 3.26
C VAL A 846 20.80 54.33 1.92
N PRO A 847 21.57 54.76 0.89
CA PRO A 847 21.62 54.04 -0.39
C PRO A 847 22.35 52.70 -0.20
N THR A 848 21.62 51.59 -0.40
CA THR A 848 22.15 50.24 -0.53
C THR A 848 22.97 50.11 -1.83
N PRO A 849 24.06 49.30 -1.89
CA PRO A 849 24.81 49.06 -3.11
C PRO A 849 23.91 48.43 -4.18
N LYS A 850 24.07 48.85 -5.44
CA LYS A 850 23.38 48.28 -6.60
C LYS A 850 23.68 46.78 -6.71
N GLU A 851 22.64 45.98 -6.96
CA GLU A 851 22.73 44.53 -7.19
C GLU A 851 23.59 44.24 -8.45
N GLU A 852 24.71 43.54 -8.26
CA GLU A 852 25.56 43.00 -9.33
C GLU A 852 24.86 41.81 -10.01
N PRO A 853 24.62 41.83 -11.34
CA PRO A 853 23.95 40.73 -12.04
C PRO A 853 24.78 39.44 -12.11
N TYR A 854 26.10 39.54 -11.92
CA TYR A 854 27.05 38.44 -12.01
C TYR A 854 27.91 38.33 -10.75
N GLU A 855 28.43 37.14 -10.46
CA GLU A 855 29.29 36.87 -9.30
C GLU A 855 30.62 37.67 -9.39
N VAL A 856 30.90 38.43 -8.33
CA VAL A 856 32.14 39.20 -8.15
C VAL A 856 33.06 38.43 -7.21
N LEU A 857 34.30 38.18 -7.63
CA LEU A 857 35.28 37.47 -6.82
C LEU A 857 36.05 38.43 -5.90
N ALA A 858 36.09 38.11 -4.61
CA ALA A 858 36.92 38.83 -3.64
C ALA A 858 38.37 38.33 -3.70
N GLY A 859 39.31 39.21 -4.03
CA GLY A 859 40.74 38.90 -4.05
C GLY A 859 41.40 39.16 -2.69
N VAL A 860 42.18 38.21 -2.20
CA VAL A 860 42.97 38.37 -0.96
C VAL A 860 44.39 38.79 -1.33
N LYS A 861 44.87 39.92 -0.81
CA LYS A 861 46.23 40.40 -1.08
C LYS A 861 47.27 39.65 -0.24
N ASN A 862 48.20 39.01 -0.91
CA ASN A 862 49.33 38.31 -0.31
C ASN A 862 50.49 39.28 0.02
N THR A 863 51.38 38.84 0.91
CA THR A 863 52.55 39.62 1.38
C THR A 863 53.54 39.99 0.28
N ASN A 864 53.54 39.26 -0.83
CA ASN A 864 54.33 39.53 -2.03
C ASN A 864 53.66 40.52 -3.01
N GLY A 865 52.49 41.06 -2.67
CA GLY A 865 51.77 42.05 -3.49
C GLY A 865 50.80 41.46 -4.52
N GLU A 866 50.73 40.14 -4.65
CA GLU A 866 49.78 39.43 -5.53
C GLU A 866 48.39 39.34 -4.88
N TYR A 867 47.33 39.31 -5.68
CA TYR A 867 45.96 39.02 -5.20
C TYR A 867 45.58 37.59 -5.56
N GLU A 868 45.15 36.79 -4.59
CA GLU A 868 44.65 35.42 -4.78
C GLU A 868 43.12 35.40 -4.85
N TYR A 869 42.60 34.74 -5.88
CA TYR A 869 41.17 34.61 -6.16
C TYR A 869 40.77 33.13 -6.18
N LEU A 870 39.57 32.86 -5.67
CA LEU A 870 39.00 31.52 -5.59
C LEU A 870 37.65 31.50 -6.31
N ILE A 871 37.55 30.68 -7.35
CA ILE A 871 36.26 30.31 -7.95
C ILE A 871 35.85 28.99 -7.31
N SER A 872 34.87 29.03 -6.42
CA SER A 872 34.35 27.83 -5.78
C SER A 872 33.34 27.11 -6.67
N ASN A 873 33.43 25.78 -6.71
CA ASN A 873 32.41 24.91 -7.29
C ASN A 873 32.15 25.18 -8.79
N VAL A 874 33.13 24.87 -9.64
CA VAL A 874 33.05 25.03 -11.10
C VAL A 874 32.15 23.96 -11.70
N GLN A 875 30.93 24.32 -12.09
CA GLN A 875 29.89 23.40 -12.62
C GLN A 875 29.46 23.72 -14.06
N GLU A 876 30.05 24.77 -14.64
CA GLU A 876 29.75 25.28 -15.98
C GLU A 876 31.00 25.92 -16.57
N GLU A 877 30.97 26.24 -17.85
CA GLU A 877 32.04 27.00 -18.51
C GLU A 877 32.08 28.42 -17.95
N ILE A 878 33.16 28.76 -17.24
CA ILE A 878 33.33 30.05 -16.58
C ILE A 878 34.23 30.95 -17.41
N THR A 879 33.77 32.15 -17.74
CA THR A 879 34.61 33.19 -18.35
C THR A 879 34.84 34.32 -17.35
N LEU A 880 36.11 34.61 -17.08
CA LEU A 880 36.51 35.72 -16.23
C LEU A 880 36.49 37.03 -17.02
N THR A 881 36.11 38.12 -16.35
CA THR A 881 36.27 39.48 -16.85
C THR A 881 36.93 40.35 -15.78
N PHE A 882 37.97 41.06 -16.18
CA PHE A 882 38.68 42.03 -15.34
C PHE A 882 38.30 43.41 -15.84
N GLY A 883 37.66 44.22 -14.98
CA GLY A 883 37.21 45.54 -15.38
C GLY A 883 37.22 46.53 -14.22
N PRO A 884 37.17 47.84 -14.51
CA PRO A 884 36.95 48.85 -13.48
C PRO A 884 35.61 48.61 -12.77
N ASP A 885 35.51 49.08 -11.53
CA ASP A 885 34.22 49.22 -10.84
C ASP A 885 33.32 50.13 -11.69
N TYR A 886 32.05 49.79 -11.89
CA TYR A 886 31.18 50.51 -12.83
C TYR A 886 30.83 51.91 -12.34
N VAL A 887 31.74 52.85 -12.57
CA VAL A 887 31.40 54.26 -12.59
C VAL A 887 31.31 54.68 -14.06
N SER A 888 30.13 54.47 -14.62
CA SER A 888 29.47 55.16 -15.74
C SER A 888 30.29 55.74 -16.90
N ASN A 889 29.81 55.44 -18.11
CA ASN A 889 29.90 56.19 -19.37
C ASN A 889 31.24 56.15 -20.10
N GLU A 890 31.39 55.15 -20.98
CA GLU A 890 32.24 55.31 -22.15
C GLU A 890 31.48 56.09 -23.25
N LEU A 891 32.16 57.11 -23.75
CA LEU A 891 31.67 58.18 -24.61
C LEU A 891 31.47 57.66 -26.05
N LEU A 892 30.24 57.64 -26.57
CA LEU A 892 30.01 57.54 -28.00
C LEU A 892 30.31 58.91 -28.65
N ALA A 893 31.33 58.97 -29.49
CA ALA A 893 31.71 60.19 -30.22
C ALA A 893 30.59 60.61 -31.20
N GLY A 894 30.11 61.84 -31.09
CA GLY A 894 29.13 62.44 -31.99
C GLY A 894 28.53 63.75 -31.47
N THR A 895 27.81 64.47 -32.34
CA THR A 895 27.02 65.64 -31.95
C THR A 895 25.92 65.22 -30.97
N ALA A 896 25.88 65.84 -29.80
CA ALA A 896 24.96 65.46 -28.74
C ALA A 896 24.30 66.69 -28.11
N VAL A 897 23.01 66.57 -27.78
CA VAL A 897 22.25 67.63 -27.11
C VAL A 897 21.54 67.02 -25.92
N TRP A 898 21.73 67.60 -24.73
CA TRP A 898 21.06 67.16 -23.50
C TRP A 898 20.77 68.35 -22.58
N SER A 899 19.95 68.14 -21.55
CA SER A 899 19.65 69.15 -20.53
C SER A 899 19.98 68.62 -19.14
N HIS A 900 20.44 69.51 -18.27
CA HIS A 900 20.61 69.21 -16.85
C HIS A 900 20.43 70.50 -16.04
N GLY A 901 19.44 70.51 -15.13
CA GLY A 901 18.95 71.74 -14.52
C GLY A 901 18.34 72.70 -15.54
N GLU A 902 18.35 74.00 -15.25
CA GLU A 902 17.88 75.07 -16.15
C GLU A 902 18.91 75.42 -17.26
N MET A 903 19.65 74.41 -17.73
CA MET A 903 20.70 74.53 -18.74
C MET A 903 20.53 73.45 -19.82
N ILE A 904 20.77 73.84 -21.06
CA ILE A 904 20.93 72.94 -22.20
C ILE A 904 22.42 72.87 -22.55
N TYR A 905 22.91 71.68 -22.80
CA TYR A 905 24.28 71.40 -23.25
C TYR A 905 24.24 70.87 -24.68
N ILE A 906 25.08 71.44 -25.53
CA ILE A 906 25.24 71.03 -26.92
C ILE A 906 26.72 70.76 -27.16
N ARG A 907 27.05 69.54 -27.58
CA ARG A 907 28.37 69.13 -28.06
C ARG A 907 28.35 69.09 -29.57
N VAL A 908 29.26 69.84 -30.21
CA VAL A 908 29.49 69.76 -31.66
C VAL A 908 30.94 69.42 -31.95
N THR A 909 31.20 68.60 -32.98
CA THR A 909 32.56 68.18 -33.36
C THR A 909 33.25 69.15 -34.33
N ARG A 910 32.62 70.29 -34.63
CA ARG A 910 33.14 71.44 -35.37
C ARG A 910 32.30 72.67 -35.05
N ALA A 911 32.79 73.88 -35.27
CA ALA A 911 32.01 75.09 -35.04
C ALA A 911 30.72 75.10 -35.91
N ASP A 912 29.58 75.42 -35.29
CA ASP A 912 28.25 75.39 -35.89
C ASP A 912 27.35 76.51 -35.31
N ILE A 913 26.07 76.58 -35.70
CA ILE A 913 25.09 77.52 -35.16
C ILE A 913 23.84 76.75 -34.73
N ALA A 914 23.43 76.91 -33.48
CA ALA A 914 22.19 76.39 -32.96
C ALA A 914 21.07 77.43 -32.97
N SER A 915 19.93 77.07 -33.56
CA SER A 915 18.67 77.82 -33.47
C SER A 915 17.70 77.06 -32.55
N ILE A 916 17.32 77.67 -31.44
CA ILE A 916 16.47 77.08 -30.40
C ILE A 916 15.07 77.66 -30.51
N TYR A 917 14.08 76.80 -30.71
CA TYR A 917 12.67 77.12 -30.82
C TYR A 917 11.88 76.60 -29.62
N SER A 918 10.81 77.30 -29.25
CA SER A 918 9.80 76.75 -28.34
C SER A 918 8.96 75.69 -29.06
N VAL A 919 8.20 74.87 -28.32
CA VAL A 919 7.28 73.89 -28.94
C VAL A 919 6.25 74.54 -29.87
N ALA A 920 5.93 75.83 -29.65
CA ALA A 920 5.05 76.60 -30.52
C ALA A 920 5.72 77.10 -31.82
N GLY A 921 6.98 76.73 -32.07
CA GLY A 921 7.71 77.08 -33.30
C GLY A 921 8.32 78.48 -33.33
N GLN A 922 8.24 79.25 -32.25
CA GLN A 922 8.89 80.57 -32.15
C GLN A 922 10.37 80.42 -31.81
N LEU A 923 11.23 81.16 -32.53
CA LEU A 923 12.67 81.20 -32.26
C LEU A 923 12.93 81.90 -30.92
N VAL A 924 13.43 81.16 -29.95
CA VAL A 924 13.74 81.63 -28.60
C VAL A 924 15.15 82.20 -28.52
N ARG A 925 16.12 81.52 -29.15
CA ARG A 925 17.52 81.95 -29.13
C ARG A 925 18.30 81.36 -30.30
N LYS A 926 19.21 82.13 -30.88
CA LYS A 926 20.18 81.65 -31.88
C LYS A 926 21.59 81.96 -31.39
N ILE A 927 22.48 80.98 -31.45
CA ILE A 927 23.83 81.09 -30.88
C ILE A 927 24.85 80.35 -31.74
N ASP A 928 26.03 80.95 -31.87
CA ASP A 928 27.17 80.31 -32.50
C ASP A 928 27.82 79.35 -31.49
N LEU A 929 28.04 78.12 -31.92
CA LEU A 929 28.64 77.04 -31.15
C LEU A 929 30.09 76.84 -31.59
N PRO A 930 31.09 77.06 -30.73
CA PRO A 930 32.45 76.60 -31.00
C PRO A 930 32.52 75.06 -30.94
N GLU A 931 33.55 74.48 -31.57
CA GLU A 931 33.84 73.06 -31.45
C GLU A 931 34.02 72.65 -29.98
N GLY A 932 33.33 71.58 -29.55
CA GLY A 932 33.26 71.13 -28.16
C GLY A 932 31.89 71.37 -27.51
N ASP A 933 31.88 71.50 -26.18
CA ASP A 933 30.67 71.65 -25.37
C ASP A 933 30.31 73.12 -25.15
N THR A 934 29.05 73.46 -25.43
CA THR A 934 28.46 74.75 -25.13
C THR A 934 27.26 74.56 -24.21
N SER A 935 27.21 75.31 -23.10
CA SER A 935 26.07 75.31 -22.17
C SER A 935 25.28 76.62 -22.29
N ILE A 936 23.95 76.51 -22.34
CA ILE A 936 23.04 77.62 -22.58
C ILE A 936 21.96 77.63 -21.48
N PRO A 937 21.83 78.71 -20.70
CA PRO A 937 20.77 78.84 -19.72
C PRO A 937 19.41 79.01 -20.38
N MET A 938 18.45 78.19 -19.97
CA MET A 938 17.09 78.13 -20.51
C MET A 938 16.08 77.82 -19.39
N ARG A 939 14.92 78.50 -19.42
CA ARG A 939 13.85 78.23 -18.45
C ARG A 939 13.31 76.81 -18.62
N ARG A 940 12.69 76.25 -17.57
CA ARG A 940 12.05 74.94 -17.63
C ARG A 940 11.00 74.89 -18.72
N GLY A 941 11.04 73.86 -19.55
CA GLY A 941 10.18 73.73 -20.72
C GLY A 941 10.76 72.82 -21.79
N ALA A 942 9.94 72.54 -22.80
CA ALA A 942 10.33 71.73 -23.96
C ALA A 942 10.78 72.64 -25.10
N TYR A 943 11.93 72.32 -25.70
CA TYR A 943 12.55 73.09 -26.77
C TYR A 943 12.96 72.19 -27.94
N VAL A 944 12.97 72.77 -29.13
CA VAL A 944 13.45 72.14 -30.36
C VAL A 944 14.70 72.90 -30.82
N ILE A 945 15.81 72.20 -30.97
CA ILE A 945 17.09 72.79 -31.35
C ILE A 945 17.46 72.28 -32.73
N THR A 946 17.70 73.21 -33.64
CA THR A 946 18.13 72.91 -35.00
C THR A 946 19.54 73.44 -35.21
N LEU A 947 20.44 72.57 -35.68
CA LEU A 947 21.80 72.95 -36.08
C LEU A 947 21.84 73.27 -37.58
N LYS A 948 22.89 73.96 -38.04
CA LYS A 948 22.98 74.41 -39.44
C LYS A 948 23.10 73.24 -40.42
N ASP A 949 23.61 72.09 -39.96
CA ASP A 949 23.66 70.85 -40.74
C ASP A 949 22.26 70.22 -40.98
N GLY A 950 21.20 70.82 -40.43
CA GLY A 950 19.81 70.40 -40.60
C GLY A 950 19.33 69.40 -39.53
N SER A 951 20.20 68.98 -38.61
CA SER A 951 19.81 68.09 -37.51
C SER A 951 18.90 68.81 -36.52
N VAL A 952 17.88 68.09 -36.03
CA VAL A 952 16.84 68.62 -35.13
C VAL A 952 16.75 67.74 -33.88
N HIS A 953 16.90 68.35 -32.71
CA HIS A 953 16.89 67.69 -31.41
C HIS A 953 15.81 68.27 -30.50
N LYS A 954 15.01 67.40 -29.86
CA LYS A 954 14.00 67.81 -28.87
C LYS A 954 14.56 67.61 -27.48
N VAL A 955 14.48 68.64 -26.63
CA VAL A 955 15.08 68.64 -25.29
C VAL A 955 14.08 69.19 -24.28
N PHE A 956 13.95 68.52 -23.14
CA PHE A 956 13.12 68.97 -22.02
C PHE A 956 14.02 69.47 -20.89
N VAL A 957 13.99 70.77 -20.63
CA VAL A 957 14.71 71.39 -19.51
C VAL A 957 13.84 71.24 -18.25
N LYS A 958 14.35 70.50 -17.27
CA LYS A 958 13.61 70.08 -16.07
C LYS A 958 13.74 71.04 -14.89
#